data_AF-C8Z8M6-F1
#
_entry.id   AF-C8Z8M6-F1
#
_cell.length_a   1.000
_cell.length_b   1.000
_cell.length_c   1.000
_cell.angle_alpha   90.00
_cell.angle_beta   90.00
_cell.angle_gamma   90.00
#
_symmetry.space_group_name_H-M   'P 1'
#
loop_
_entity.id
_entity.type
_entity.pdbx_description
1 polymer ?
#
loop_
_entity_poly.entity_id
_entity_poly.type
_entity_poly.pdbx_seq_one_letter_code
_entity_poly.pdbx_strand_id
1 'polypeptide(L)'
;MSSIHEVVALIEELYSPHPKHDVNQIQQSLQSIQKSEQGFHLANELLSDDKYSANVKYFGALTLTVQLNTRGENDYETLWNVFRSNLLYLTKFSTLYVSNPNMYGQSLIIIKKLMSNLSLIFTKINDPQLNNAGNENMIKQWNNPINTFIQLMSVQNQNINADQLLLDSINCSLTYEQLSQFVSLSQKHNELALTFTEVIVEDLTKFQTKRHSMSQIHEVVHEHLYISTMALINLNLTAQAVFNPTVFDCITAWINYISLTRSVSSSGRMDLSEIFQNLIDLMYQSTEGSDGYENAEKILTIFGNVFANDPLLMSYDLRQQIECIFLGVVRPDSGITDISNKNSWMLQYMNYLVTNDFFSELKELAICIVDFLQINTLSVCNKLFTNIQAADNGQVQDEYIQEYIKVLLQMTNFPLTPVLQEFFSVRMVDFWLDLSDAYTNLASETLRPNSIELSTQIFQQLINIYLPKISLSVKQRIIEEEGESTSVNEFEDFRNAVSDLAQSLWSILGNDNLTNVLIDGMGQMPAASDETLIIKDTDVLFRIETMCFVLNTILVDMTLSESPWIKNIVDANKFFNQNVISVFQTGFQTSASTKVSQILKLDFVRTSTTLIGTLAGYFKQEPFQLNPYVEALFQGLHTCTNFTSKNEQEKISNDKLEVMVIKTVSTLCETCREELTPYLMHFISFLNTVIMPDSNVSHFTRTKLVRSIGYVVQCQVSNGPEEQAKYILQLTNLLSGSIEHCLASSVQLQEQQDYINCLLYCISELATSLIQPTEIIENDALLQRLSEFQSFWSSDPLQIRSKIMCTIDKVLDNSIYCKNSAFVEIGCLIVGKGLNLPDGEPYFLKYNMSEVMNFVLRHVPNCELATCLPYFVYLLEKLISEFRKELTPQEFDFMFEKILLVYYDAYIINDPDLLQMTIGFVNNVLDVKPGLAIGSKHWTSFILPQFLKLIPSREKFTIVAVAKFWTKLINNKKYNQEELTTVRQQVSSIGGDLVYQIMYGLFHTQRSDLNSYTDLLRALVAKFPIEAREWLVAVLPQICNNPAGHEKFINKLLITRGSRAAGNVILQWWLDCTTLPNYQG
;
A
#
# COMPACT_ATOMS: atom_id res chain seq x y z
N MET A 1 45.76 -23.75 -3.96
CA MET A 1 45.92 -24.06 -2.52
C MET A 1 46.19 -22.73 -1.84
N SER A 2 45.20 -22.20 -1.12
CA SER A 2 45.36 -21.00 -0.30
C SER A 2 45.85 -21.45 1.06
N SER A 3 46.91 -20.85 1.60
CA SER A 3 47.37 -21.19 2.96
C SER A 3 46.33 -20.76 4.00
N ILE A 4 46.24 -21.45 5.15
CA ILE A 4 45.30 -21.08 6.24
C ILE A 4 45.46 -19.59 6.65
N HIS A 5 46.69 -19.07 6.60
CA HIS A 5 46.99 -17.67 6.85
C HIS A 5 46.37 -16.72 5.82
N GLU A 6 46.32 -17.10 4.54
CA GLU A 6 45.64 -16.31 3.50
C GLU A 6 44.13 -16.32 3.70
N VAL A 7 43.54 -17.45 4.09
CA VAL A 7 42.10 -17.54 4.36
C VAL A 7 41.72 -16.68 5.57
N VAL A 8 42.50 -16.74 6.64
CA VAL A 8 42.31 -15.89 7.83
C VAL A 8 42.44 -14.41 7.46
N ALA A 9 43.45 -14.03 6.67
CA ALA A 9 43.62 -12.65 6.21
C ALA A 9 42.44 -12.15 5.36
N LEU A 10 41.91 -12.99 4.46
CA LEU A 10 40.72 -12.67 3.66
C LEU A 10 39.46 -12.52 4.51
N ILE A 11 39.29 -13.33 5.56
CA ILE A 11 38.16 -13.21 6.49
C ILE A 11 38.26 -11.91 7.30
N GLU A 12 39.43 -11.60 7.85
CA GLU A 12 39.64 -10.35 8.59
C GLU A 12 39.46 -9.12 7.70
N GLU A 13 39.87 -9.22 6.42
CA GLU A 13 39.63 -8.16 5.45
C GLU A 13 38.14 -8.01 5.12
N LEU A 14 37.40 -9.11 4.96
CA LEU A 14 35.96 -9.09 4.70
C LEU A 14 35.18 -8.35 5.80
N TYR A 15 35.59 -8.52 7.07
CA TYR A 15 34.95 -7.89 8.22
C TYR A 15 35.62 -6.57 8.66
N SER A 16 36.55 -6.03 7.87
CA SER A 16 37.19 -4.74 8.13
C SER A 16 36.26 -3.58 7.77
N PRO A 17 36.25 -2.47 8.53
CA PRO A 17 35.44 -1.29 8.17
C PRO A 17 35.86 -0.62 6.85
N HIS A 18 37.08 -0.90 6.36
CA HIS A 18 37.60 -0.37 5.10
C HIS A 18 38.37 -1.47 4.34
N PRO A 19 37.69 -2.42 3.67
CA PRO A 19 38.34 -3.49 2.92
C PRO A 19 39.16 -2.91 1.77
N LYS A 20 40.38 -3.46 1.54
CA LYS A 20 41.30 -2.95 0.51
C LYS A 20 41.00 -3.53 -0.86
N HIS A 21 40.40 -4.72 -0.92
CA HIS A 21 39.95 -5.40 -2.13
C HIS A 21 38.42 -5.41 -2.27
N ASP A 22 37.93 -5.67 -3.49
CA ASP A 22 36.50 -5.79 -3.80
C ASP A 22 35.84 -6.90 -2.97
N VAL A 23 34.88 -6.51 -2.13
CA VAL A 23 34.13 -7.39 -1.22
C VAL A 23 33.48 -8.55 -1.97
N ASN A 24 32.97 -8.31 -3.19
CA ASN A 24 32.33 -9.36 -3.98
C ASN A 24 33.33 -10.44 -4.41
N GLN A 25 34.57 -10.04 -4.73
CA GLN A 25 35.63 -10.97 -5.11
C GLN A 25 36.14 -11.77 -3.92
N ILE A 26 36.33 -11.12 -2.76
CA ILE A 26 36.68 -11.79 -1.50
C ILE A 26 35.60 -12.83 -1.15
N GLN A 27 34.32 -12.44 -1.22
CA GLN A 27 33.20 -13.31 -0.88
C GLN A 27 33.08 -14.50 -1.85
N GLN A 28 33.24 -14.30 -3.15
CA GLN A 28 33.26 -15.39 -4.14
C GLN A 28 34.40 -16.38 -3.88
N SER A 29 35.59 -15.86 -3.57
CA SER A 29 36.76 -16.67 -3.25
C SER A 29 36.52 -17.51 -1.99
N LEU A 30 36.08 -16.88 -0.89
CA LEU A 30 35.76 -17.54 0.36
C LEU A 30 34.63 -18.57 0.21
N GLN A 31 33.58 -18.27 -0.55
CA GLN A 31 32.49 -19.22 -0.83
C GLN A 31 32.98 -20.44 -1.62
N SER A 32 33.88 -20.24 -2.60
CA SER A 32 34.45 -21.37 -3.36
C SER A 32 35.21 -22.34 -2.46
N ILE A 33 35.93 -21.79 -1.47
CA ILE A 33 36.67 -22.56 -0.47
C ILE A 33 35.70 -23.28 0.49
N GLN A 34 34.66 -22.58 0.97
CA GLN A 34 33.66 -23.16 1.87
C GLN A 34 32.89 -24.34 1.25
N LYS A 35 32.73 -24.39 -0.08
CA LYS A 35 32.05 -25.49 -0.81
C LYS A 35 33.01 -26.63 -1.21
N SER A 36 34.32 -26.43 -1.07
CA SER A 36 35.34 -27.40 -1.45
C SER A 36 35.37 -28.65 -0.54
N GLU A 37 36.09 -29.69 -0.95
CA GLU A 37 36.30 -30.92 -0.14
C GLU A 37 37.03 -30.64 1.18
N GLN A 38 37.87 -29.59 1.21
CA GLN A 38 38.66 -29.22 2.38
C GLN A 38 37.88 -28.33 3.36
N GLY A 39 36.65 -27.92 3.02
CA GLY A 39 35.89 -26.97 3.84
C GLY A 39 35.60 -27.48 5.26
N PHE A 40 35.39 -28.79 5.46
CA PHE A 40 35.22 -29.36 6.80
C PHE A 40 36.50 -29.28 7.64
N HIS A 41 37.65 -29.63 7.05
CA HIS A 41 38.94 -29.50 7.73
C HIS A 41 39.25 -28.04 8.08
N LEU A 42 39.02 -27.13 7.13
CA LEU A 42 39.17 -25.69 7.32
C LEU A 42 38.31 -25.20 8.49
N ALA A 43 37.03 -25.60 8.56
CA ALA A 43 36.15 -25.20 9.65
C ALA A 43 36.72 -25.58 11.03
N ASN A 44 37.25 -26.79 11.17
CA ASN A 44 37.85 -27.27 12.41
C ASN A 44 39.15 -26.53 12.77
N GLU A 45 39.99 -26.20 11.78
CA GLU A 45 41.19 -25.39 12.01
C GLU A 45 40.84 -23.98 12.51
N LEU A 46 39.82 -23.34 11.90
CA LEU A 46 39.38 -21.99 12.29
C LEU A 46 38.72 -21.95 13.68
N LEU A 47 38.07 -23.05 14.11
CA LEU A 47 37.40 -23.15 15.41
C LEU A 47 38.29 -23.66 16.55
N SER A 48 39.37 -24.39 16.24
CA SER A 48 40.24 -25.02 17.24
C SER A 48 41.29 -24.08 17.83
N ASP A 49 41.88 -23.19 17.03
CA ASP A 49 42.95 -22.30 17.50
C ASP A 49 42.40 -21.11 18.28
N ASP A 50 42.81 -21.00 19.54
CA ASP A 50 42.37 -19.94 20.44
C ASP A 50 42.87 -18.56 20.01
N LYS A 51 43.93 -18.47 19.20
CA LYS A 51 44.56 -17.21 18.75
C LYS A 51 43.72 -16.43 17.72
N TYR A 52 42.77 -17.08 17.05
CA TYR A 52 41.94 -16.44 16.03
C TYR A 52 40.85 -15.55 16.65
N SER A 53 40.46 -14.50 15.90
CA SER A 53 39.41 -13.57 16.29
C SER A 53 38.02 -14.22 16.30
N ALA A 54 37.05 -13.53 16.90
CA ALA A 54 35.66 -13.98 16.89
C ALA A 54 35.07 -14.08 15.47
N ASN A 55 35.47 -13.19 14.56
CA ASN A 55 35.03 -13.19 13.16
C ASN A 55 35.51 -14.45 12.42
N VAL A 56 36.77 -14.82 12.63
CA VAL A 56 37.38 -16.01 12.03
C VAL A 56 36.72 -17.28 12.56
N LYS A 57 36.47 -17.36 13.87
CA LYS A 57 35.76 -18.48 14.50
C LYS A 57 34.29 -18.56 14.05
N TYR A 58 33.61 -17.42 13.90
CA TYR A 58 32.25 -17.38 13.34
C TYR A 58 32.23 -17.88 11.89
N PHE A 59 33.20 -17.49 11.07
CA PHE A 59 33.35 -18.00 9.71
C PHE A 59 33.61 -19.52 9.70
N GLY A 60 34.37 -20.04 10.66
CA GLY A 60 34.52 -21.48 10.89
C GLY A 60 33.18 -22.17 11.16
N ALA A 61 32.37 -21.63 12.08
CA ALA A 61 31.03 -22.12 12.38
C ALA A 61 30.08 -22.05 11.16
N LEU A 62 30.14 -20.97 10.37
CA LEU A 62 29.39 -20.83 9.12
C LEU A 62 29.80 -21.88 8.08
N THR A 63 31.09 -22.19 8.01
CA THR A 63 31.63 -23.18 7.07
C THR A 63 31.09 -24.58 7.36
N LEU A 64 30.85 -24.93 8.64
CA LEU A 64 30.14 -26.17 9.01
C LEU A 64 28.71 -26.22 8.41
N THR A 65 27.97 -25.09 8.41
CA THR A 65 26.65 -25.02 7.75
C THR A 65 26.75 -25.26 6.24
N VAL A 66 27.75 -24.66 5.58
CA VAL A 66 27.93 -24.78 4.13
C VAL A 66 28.25 -26.23 3.74
N GLN A 67 29.12 -26.89 4.49
CA GLN A 67 29.46 -28.31 4.29
C GLN A 67 28.23 -29.20 4.48
N LEU A 68 27.43 -28.93 5.51
CA LEU A 68 26.18 -29.64 5.77
C LEU A 68 25.17 -29.51 4.61
N ASN A 69 25.05 -28.33 3.99
CA ASN A 69 24.12 -28.09 2.88
C ASN A 69 24.62 -28.55 1.52
N THR A 70 25.92 -28.50 1.26
CA THR A 70 26.49 -28.89 -0.04
C THR A 70 26.72 -30.38 -0.17
N ARG A 71 27.04 -31.07 0.94
CA ARG A 71 27.47 -32.48 0.92
C ARG A 71 26.68 -33.36 1.89
N GLY A 72 26.25 -32.81 3.02
CA GLY A 72 25.58 -33.56 4.09
C GLY A 72 24.17 -34.10 3.78
N GLU A 73 23.59 -33.79 2.62
CA GLU A 73 22.32 -34.42 2.19
C GLU A 73 22.54 -35.82 1.58
N ASN A 74 23.71 -36.07 0.99
CA ASN A 74 24.00 -37.29 0.23
C ASN A 74 25.05 -38.20 0.91
N ASP A 75 25.69 -37.74 1.99
CA ASP A 75 26.74 -38.46 2.72
C ASP A 75 26.55 -38.38 4.24
N TYR A 76 26.24 -39.52 4.85
CA TYR A 76 26.05 -39.66 6.29
C TYR A 76 27.34 -39.46 7.07
N GLU A 77 28.50 -39.85 6.52
CA GLU A 77 29.78 -39.69 7.21
C GLU A 77 30.11 -38.20 7.38
N THR A 78 29.90 -37.40 6.35
CA THR A 78 30.00 -35.93 6.43
C THR A 78 29.00 -35.34 7.42
N LEU A 79 27.73 -35.77 7.42
CA LEU A 79 26.72 -35.33 8.38
C LEU A 79 27.16 -35.60 9.83
N TRP A 80 27.63 -36.82 10.12
CA TRP A 80 28.09 -37.23 11.44
C TRP A 80 29.33 -36.45 11.89
N ASN A 81 30.31 -36.28 11.01
CA ASN A 81 31.54 -35.53 11.31
C ASN A 81 31.25 -34.06 11.62
N VAL A 82 30.33 -33.43 10.88
CA VAL A 82 29.87 -32.05 11.15
C VAL A 82 29.10 -32.00 12.46
N PHE A 83 28.20 -32.96 12.72
CA PHE A 83 27.42 -33.01 13.96
C PHE A 83 28.31 -33.15 15.21
N ARG A 84 29.26 -34.09 15.18
CA ARG A 84 30.25 -34.29 16.24
C ARG A 84 31.07 -33.03 16.51
N SER A 85 31.64 -32.43 15.47
CA SER A 85 32.50 -31.25 15.61
C SER A 85 31.72 -30.07 16.17
N ASN A 86 30.49 -29.88 15.69
CA ASN A 86 29.61 -28.82 16.16
C ASN A 86 29.26 -28.95 17.65
N LEU A 87 28.88 -30.15 18.12
CA LEU A 87 28.62 -30.40 19.55
C LEU A 87 29.86 -30.08 20.41
N LEU A 88 31.05 -30.55 20.00
CA LEU A 88 32.30 -30.31 20.73
C LEU A 88 32.63 -28.81 20.86
N TYR A 89 32.54 -28.05 19.75
CA TYR A 89 32.81 -26.62 19.79
C TYR A 89 31.73 -25.86 20.56
N LEU A 90 30.46 -26.25 20.45
CA LEU A 90 29.38 -25.64 21.21
C LEU A 90 29.64 -25.78 22.71
N THR A 91 29.98 -26.99 23.18
CA THR A 91 30.33 -27.21 24.59
C THR A 91 31.60 -26.44 24.98
N LYS A 92 32.67 -26.45 24.17
CA LYS A 92 33.92 -25.70 24.45
C LYS A 92 33.64 -24.20 24.65
N PHE A 93 32.99 -23.55 23.70
CA PHE A 93 32.74 -22.10 23.77
C PHE A 93 31.72 -21.75 24.86
N SER A 94 30.74 -22.63 25.12
CA SER A 94 29.77 -22.44 26.21
C SER A 94 30.45 -22.49 27.58
N THR A 95 31.36 -23.44 27.81
CA THR A 95 32.13 -23.53 29.06
C THR A 95 33.05 -22.31 29.26
N LEU A 96 33.71 -21.85 28.18
CA LEU A 96 34.52 -20.63 28.24
C LEU A 96 33.65 -19.41 28.60
N TYR A 97 32.50 -19.25 27.94
CA TYR A 97 31.55 -18.16 28.22
C TYR A 97 31.06 -18.18 29.66
N VAL A 98 30.64 -19.34 30.16
CA VAL A 98 30.18 -19.51 31.54
C VAL A 98 31.30 -19.21 32.55
N SER A 99 32.53 -19.66 32.28
CA SER A 99 33.65 -19.50 33.21
C SER A 99 34.11 -18.05 33.38
N ASN A 100 34.04 -17.25 32.31
CA ASN A 100 34.40 -15.83 32.34
C ASN A 100 33.61 -15.03 31.28
N PRO A 101 32.38 -14.60 31.60
CA PRO A 101 31.49 -13.96 30.63
C PRO A 101 32.05 -12.64 30.07
N ASN A 102 32.77 -11.86 30.87
CA ASN A 102 33.32 -10.57 30.45
C ASN A 102 34.43 -10.73 29.41
N MET A 103 35.25 -11.77 29.53
CA MET A 103 36.34 -12.04 28.59
C MET A 103 35.85 -12.71 27.31
N TYR A 104 34.88 -13.61 27.42
CA TYR A 104 34.40 -14.44 26.30
C TYR A 104 33.05 -14.01 25.74
N GLY A 105 32.55 -12.82 26.04
CA GLY A 105 31.24 -12.33 25.58
C GLY A 105 31.07 -12.36 24.06
N GLN A 106 32.13 -12.10 23.29
CA GLN A 106 32.11 -12.21 21.82
C GLN A 106 31.87 -13.65 21.30
N SER A 107 32.08 -14.66 22.15
CA SER A 107 31.82 -16.06 21.82
C SER A 107 30.32 -16.36 21.68
N LEU A 108 29.43 -15.50 22.21
CA LEU A 108 27.99 -15.70 22.14
C LEU A 108 27.48 -15.75 20.69
N ILE A 109 28.05 -14.93 19.79
CA ILE A 109 27.70 -14.94 18.36
C ILE A 109 28.08 -16.28 17.70
N ILE A 110 29.22 -16.86 18.12
CA ILE A 110 29.69 -18.17 17.66
C ILE A 110 28.79 -19.27 18.23
N ILE A 111 28.47 -19.20 19.53
CA ILE A 111 27.57 -20.14 20.22
C ILE A 111 26.20 -20.17 19.54
N LYS A 112 25.56 -19.00 19.31
CA LYS A 112 24.28 -18.92 18.59
C LYS A 112 24.36 -19.52 17.19
N LYS A 113 25.47 -19.32 16.47
CA LYS A 113 25.67 -19.94 15.15
C LYS A 113 25.80 -21.45 15.21
N LEU A 114 26.51 -21.98 16.20
CA LEU A 114 26.65 -23.42 16.43
C LEU A 114 25.31 -24.05 16.83
N MET A 115 24.51 -23.37 17.67
CA MET A 115 23.12 -23.74 18.01
C MET A 115 22.23 -23.80 16.76
N SER A 116 22.31 -22.78 15.88
CA SER A 116 21.58 -22.76 14.60
C SER A 116 21.99 -23.91 13.67
N ASN A 117 23.29 -24.20 13.60
CA ASN A 117 23.78 -25.37 12.86
C ASN A 117 23.22 -26.68 13.42
N LEU A 118 23.09 -26.81 14.75
CA LEU A 118 22.46 -27.96 15.38
C LEU A 118 20.96 -28.04 15.07
N SER A 119 20.25 -26.91 14.99
CA SER A 119 18.85 -26.90 14.54
C SER A 119 18.71 -27.43 13.10
N LEU A 120 19.60 -27.03 12.20
CA LEU A 120 19.66 -27.58 10.84
C LEU A 120 20.02 -29.07 10.82
N ILE A 121 20.89 -29.54 11.72
CA ILE A 121 21.19 -30.98 11.83
C ILE A 121 19.98 -31.75 12.38
N PHE A 122 19.28 -31.19 13.37
CA PHE A 122 18.06 -31.76 13.95
C PHE A 122 16.98 -31.97 12.88
N THR A 123 16.75 -30.98 12.02
CA THR A 123 15.80 -31.13 10.90
C THR A 123 16.23 -32.22 9.91
N LYS A 124 17.53 -32.33 9.59
CA LYS A 124 18.03 -33.35 8.65
C LYS A 124 17.98 -34.77 9.22
N ILE A 125 18.38 -34.98 10.48
CA ILE A 125 18.36 -36.31 11.12
C ILE A 125 16.93 -36.83 11.25
N ASN A 126 15.98 -35.94 11.53
CA ASN A 126 14.57 -36.29 11.68
C ASN A 126 13.77 -36.22 10.37
N ASP A 127 14.43 -36.05 9.21
CA ASP A 127 13.77 -36.09 7.90
C ASP A 127 13.58 -37.55 7.43
N PRO A 128 12.35 -38.01 7.12
CA PRO A 128 12.08 -39.38 6.69
C PRO A 128 12.82 -39.80 5.41
N GLN A 129 13.25 -38.87 4.55
CA GLN A 129 13.94 -39.21 3.30
C GLN A 129 15.37 -39.74 3.53
N LEU A 130 16.05 -39.30 4.59
CA LEU A 130 17.40 -39.74 4.95
C LEU A 130 17.41 -41.14 5.60
N ASN A 131 16.33 -41.51 6.29
CA ASN A 131 16.22 -42.75 7.07
C ASN A 131 16.05 -44.05 6.25
N ASN A 132 16.00 -43.99 4.91
CA ASN A 132 15.87 -45.16 4.04
C ASN A 132 17.21 -45.80 3.61
N ALA A 133 18.37 -45.27 4.01
CA ALA A 133 19.68 -45.83 3.72
C ALA A 133 20.15 -46.79 4.83
N GLY A 134 20.19 -48.10 4.54
CA GLY A 134 20.36 -49.19 5.51
C GLY A 134 21.75 -49.35 6.17
N ASN A 135 22.27 -48.32 6.85
CA ASN A 135 23.47 -48.44 7.70
C ASN A 135 23.10 -48.67 9.17
N GLU A 136 23.61 -49.75 9.78
CA GLU A 136 23.34 -50.13 11.19
C GLU A 136 23.92 -49.15 12.24
N ASN A 137 24.93 -48.35 11.87
CA ASN A 137 25.59 -47.37 12.76
C ASN A 137 25.04 -45.94 12.64
N MET A 138 23.88 -45.75 11.98
CA MET A 138 23.28 -44.45 11.73
C MET A 138 22.33 -44.01 12.86
N ILE A 139 22.48 -42.79 13.37
CA ILE A 139 21.49 -42.14 14.25
C ILE A 139 20.22 -41.90 13.44
N LYS A 140 19.17 -42.66 13.78
CA LYS A 140 17.88 -42.64 13.08
C LYS A 140 16.96 -41.50 13.52
N GLN A 141 17.18 -40.97 14.72
CA GLN A 141 16.35 -39.93 15.32
C GLN A 141 17.13 -39.16 16.38
N TRP A 142 16.94 -37.85 16.44
CA TRP A 142 17.45 -37.01 17.53
C TRP A 142 16.29 -36.27 18.19
N ASN A 143 15.96 -36.67 19.42
CA ASN A 143 14.72 -36.33 20.09
C ASN A 143 14.76 -34.97 20.77
N ASN A 144 15.86 -34.67 21.48
CA ASN A 144 15.95 -33.45 22.28
C ASN A 144 17.39 -32.89 22.31
N PRO A 145 17.68 -31.88 21.48
CA PRO A 145 18.99 -31.22 21.46
C PRO A 145 19.37 -30.54 22.79
N ILE A 146 18.39 -30.04 23.53
CA ILE A 146 18.61 -29.35 24.82
C ILE A 146 19.13 -30.32 25.86
N ASN A 147 18.51 -31.50 25.96
CA ASN A 147 18.96 -32.53 26.89
C ASN A 147 20.41 -32.96 26.59
N THR A 148 20.73 -33.17 25.31
CA THR A 148 22.11 -33.50 24.89
C THR A 148 23.08 -32.40 25.31
N PHE A 149 22.74 -31.12 25.09
CA PHE A 149 23.60 -30.00 25.48
C PHE A 149 23.81 -29.92 27.01
N ILE A 150 22.75 -30.03 27.80
CA ILE A 150 22.81 -29.96 29.27
C ILE A 150 23.62 -31.14 29.83
N GLN A 151 23.45 -32.35 29.28
CA GLN A 151 24.22 -33.53 29.67
C GLN A 151 25.72 -33.34 29.36
N LEU A 152 26.06 -32.82 28.17
CA LEU A 152 27.45 -32.56 27.81
C LEU A 152 28.10 -31.49 28.70
N MET A 153 27.35 -30.44 29.07
CA MET A 153 27.84 -29.40 29.97
C MET A 153 28.01 -29.88 31.42
N SER A 154 27.18 -30.83 31.89
CA SER A 154 27.22 -31.32 33.27
C SER A 154 28.30 -32.38 33.55
N VAL A 155 28.72 -33.17 32.55
CA VAL A 155 29.64 -34.31 32.71
C VAL A 155 31.12 -33.95 32.45
N GLN A 156 31.45 -32.72 32.04
CA GLN A 156 32.82 -32.33 31.61
C GLN A 156 33.95 -32.56 32.64
N ASN A 157 33.65 -32.76 33.92
CA ASN A 157 34.65 -32.99 34.97
C ASN A 157 35.04 -34.47 35.17
N GLN A 158 34.55 -35.40 34.34
CA GLN A 158 34.84 -36.83 34.45
C GLN A 158 35.81 -37.29 33.34
N ASN A 159 36.93 -37.93 33.70
CA ASN A 159 37.92 -38.52 32.79
C ASN A 159 37.34 -39.73 32.02
N ILE A 160 36.41 -39.49 31.09
CA ILE A 160 35.75 -40.49 30.24
C ILE A 160 36.16 -40.23 28.78
N ASN A 161 36.22 -41.30 27.98
CA ASN A 161 36.50 -41.21 26.53
C ASN A 161 35.45 -40.32 25.84
N ALA A 162 35.89 -39.23 25.19
CA ALA A 162 35.03 -38.19 24.63
C ALA A 162 34.03 -38.71 23.58
N ASP A 163 34.40 -39.76 22.85
CA ASP A 163 33.56 -40.31 21.77
C ASP A 163 32.42 -41.17 22.29
N GLN A 164 32.64 -41.87 23.40
CA GLN A 164 31.60 -42.67 24.05
C GLN A 164 30.62 -41.76 24.80
N LEU A 165 31.13 -40.72 25.46
CA LEU A 165 30.32 -39.72 26.16
C LEU A 165 29.41 -38.93 25.21
N LEU A 166 29.88 -38.59 24.00
CA LEU A 166 29.07 -37.94 22.98
C LEU A 166 27.90 -38.82 22.54
N LEU A 167 28.16 -40.10 22.24
CA LEU A 167 27.12 -41.05 21.85
C LEU A 167 26.10 -41.30 22.97
N ASP A 168 26.57 -41.43 24.21
CA ASP A 168 25.71 -41.62 25.39
C ASP A 168 24.85 -40.38 25.70
N SER A 169 25.27 -39.19 25.25
CA SER A 169 24.53 -37.93 25.45
C SER A 169 23.43 -37.71 24.38
N ILE A 170 23.47 -38.43 23.26
CA ILE A 170 22.46 -38.32 22.20
C ILE A 170 21.19 -39.03 22.68
N ASN A 171 20.06 -38.33 22.66
CA ASN A 171 18.76 -38.81 23.16
C ASN A 171 18.74 -39.17 24.67
N CYS A 172 19.63 -38.59 25.48
CA CYS A 172 19.56 -38.75 26.92
C CYS A 172 18.25 -38.18 27.49
N SER A 173 17.67 -38.87 28.48
CA SER A 173 16.52 -38.38 29.22
C SER A 173 16.99 -37.64 30.48
N LEU A 174 16.64 -36.36 30.62
CA LEU A 174 16.88 -35.60 31.84
C LEU A 174 15.60 -35.51 32.68
N THR A 175 15.74 -35.61 34.00
CA THR A 175 14.63 -35.36 34.93
C THR A 175 14.46 -33.87 35.20
N TYR A 176 13.28 -33.47 35.69
CA TYR A 176 13.00 -32.09 36.11
C TYR A 176 14.03 -31.56 37.13
N GLU A 177 14.46 -32.40 38.08
CA GLU A 177 15.46 -32.03 39.08
C GLU A 177 16.83 -31.73 38.44
N GLN A 178 17.25 -32.48 37.42
CA GLN A 178 18.51 -32.25 36.72
C GLN A 178 18.49 -30.95 35.92
N LEU A 179 17.36 -30.65 35.26
CA LEU A 179 17.16 -29.37 34.58
C LEU A 179 17.22 -28.21 35.59
N SER A 180 16.48 -28.31 36.70
CA SER A 180 16.47 -27.31 37.76
C SER A 180 17.87 -27.08 38.36
N GLN A 181 18.61 -28.16 38.64
CA GLN A 181 19.99 -28.08 39.13
C GLN A 181 20.89 -27.35 38.15
N PHE A 182 20.85 -27.70 36.86
CA PHE A 182 21.71 -27.09 35.84
C PHE A 182 21.49 -25.58 35.72
N VAL A 183 20.23 -25.17 35.65
CA VAL A 183 19.86 -23.76 35.51
C VAL A 183 20.22 -22.96 36.78
N SER A 184 20.14 -23.60 37.95
CA SER A 184 20.53 -23.00 39.23
C SER A 184 22.05 -22.89 39.43
N LEU A 185 22.89 -23.50 38.58
CA LEU A 185 24.36 -23.40 38.70
C LEU A 185 24.86 -21.96 38.49
N SER A 186 24.27 -21.21 37.56
CA SER A 186 24.54 -19.78 37.35
C SER A 186 23.52 -19.17 36.38
N GLN A 187 23.33 -17.85 36.41
CA GLN A 187 22.51 -17.13 35.42
C GLN A 187 22.94 -17.37 33.95
N LYS A 188 24.22 -17.62 33.68
CA LYS A 188 24.74 -17.86 32.32
C LYS A 188 24.42 -19.26 31.78
N HIS A 189 24.39 -20.27 32.65
CA HIS A 189 23.89 -21.60 32.30
C HIS A 189 22.41 -21.53 31.89
N ASN A 190 21.61 -20.78 32.64
CA ASN A 190 20.21 -20.51 32.32
C ASN A 190 20.05 -19.79 30.97
N GLU A 191 20.78 -18.68 30.76
CA GLU A 191 20.78 -17.90 29.52
C GLU A 191 21.07 -18.78 28.29
N LEU A 192 22.07 -19.66 28.36
CA LEU A 192 22.43 -20.55 27.26
C LEU A 192 21.35 -21.61 26.98
N ALA A 193 20.71 -22.16 28.01
CA ALA A 193 19.63 -23.14 27.83
C ALA A 193 18.39 -22.50 27.17
N LEU A 194 18.00 -21.30 27.61
CA LEU A 194 16.91 -20.54 27.01
C LEU A 194 17.23 -20.15 25.55
N THR A 195 18.41 -19.59 25.31
CA THR A 195 18.88 -19.18 23.96
C THR A 195 18.90 -20.36 22.99
N PHE A 196 19.36 -21.54 23.41
CA PHE A 196 19.39 -22.68 22.50
C PHE A 196 17.98 -23.09 22.08
N THR A 197 17.06 -23.05 23.03
CA THR A 197 15.68 -23.42 22.77
C THR A 197 15.01 -22.42 21.82
N GLU A 198 15.20 -21.12 22.04
CA GLU A 198 14.79 -20.03 21.15
C GLU A 198 15.30 -20.26 19.71
N VAL A 199 16.62 -20.45 19.54
CA VAL A 199 17.24 -20.63 18.22
C VAL A 199 16.68 -21.83 17.45
N ILE A 200 16.37 -22.94 18.14
CA ILE A 200 15.80 -24.12 17.48
C ILE A 200 14.46 -23.77 16.84
N VAL A 201 13.54 -23.19 17.59
CA VAL A 201 12.19 -22.91 17.10
C VAL A 201 12.16 -21.78 16.07
N GLU A 202 13.01 -20.76 16.21
CA GLU A 202 13.18 -19.70 15.20
C GLU A 202 13.71 -20.23 13.86
N ASP A 203 14.63 -21.19 13.88
CA ASP A 203 15.12 -21.79 12.64
C ASP A 203 14.06 -22.72 12.04
N LEU A 204 13.30 -23.45 12.85
CA LEU A 204 12.19 -24.29 12.37
C LEU A 204 11.10 -23.48 11.66
N THR A 205 10.77 -22.28 12.16
CA THR A 205 9.79 -21.41 11.50
C THR A 205 10.24 -20.91 10.13
N LYS A 206 11.53 -21.01 9.75
CA LYS A 206 12.03 -20.63 8.41
C LYS A 206 11.81 -21.71 7.34
N PHE A 207 11.54 -22.97 7.69
CA PHE A 207 11.45 -24.10 6.74
C PHE A 207 10.05 -24.36 6.12
N GLN A 208 9.13 -23.37 6.18
CA GLN A 208 7.68 -23.49 5.88
C GLN A 208 7.31 -24.04 4.48
N THR A 209 8.22 -23.97 3.50
CA THR A 209 7.93 -24.36 2.11
C THR A 209 7.91 -25.88 1.88
N LYS A 210 8.41 -26.69 2.83
CA LYS A 210 8.48 -28.17 2.74
C LYS A 210 7.39 -28.87 3.60
N ARG A 211 6.12 -28.61 3.29
CA ARG A 211 4.96 -29.00 4.15
C ARG A 211 4.83 -30.49 4.53
N HIS A 212 5.37 -31.45 3.77
CA HIS A 212 5.16 -32.88 4.04
C HIS A 212 6.29 -33.54 4.86
N SER A 213 7.53 -33.05 4.79
CA SER A 213 8.64 -33.58 5.62
C SER A 213 8.62 -33.03 7.06
N MET A 214 7.98 -31.88 7.27
CA MET A 214 7.97 -31.20 8.57
C MET A 214 7.00 -31.80 9.61
N SER A 215 6.00 -32.58 9.21
CA SER A 215 5.00 -33.13 10.16
C SER A 215 5.64 -34.02 11.25
N GLN A 216 6.56 -34.90 10.86
CA GLN A 216 7.28 -35.77 11.81
C GLN A 216 8.23 -34.98 12.71
N ILE A 217 8.86 -33.93 12.18
CA ILE A 217 9.73 -33.06 12.97
C ILE A 217 8.90 -32.33 14.03
N HIS A 218 7.69 -31.86 13.69
CA HIS A 218 6.78 -31.24 14.65
C HIS A 218 6.30 -32.23 15.73
N GLU A 219 6.06 -33.50 15.38
CA GLU A 219 5.77 -34.57 16.35
C GLU A 219 6.91 -34.76 17.36
N VAL A 220 8.16 -34.86 16.87
CA VAL A 220 9.35 -34.99 17.74
C VAL A 220 9.50 -33.77 18.66
N VAL A 221 9.28 -32.56 18.14
CA VAL A 221 9.32 -31.33 18.94
C VAL A 221 8.24 -31.36 20.03
N HIS A 222 7.02 -31.78 19.71
CA HIS A 222 5.91 -31.88 20.65
C HIS A 222 6.16 -32.92 21.76
N GLU A 223 6.61 -34.12 21.40
CA GLU A 223 6.77 -35.23 22.36
C GLU A 223 8.01 -35.09 23.26
N HIS A 224 9.04 -34.34 22.83
CA HIS A 224 10.32 -34.31 23.53
C HIS A 224 10.83 -32.92 23.87
N LEU A 225 10.99 -32.03 22.88
CA LEU A 225 11.60 -30.71 23.10
C LEU A 225 10.68 -29.81 23.92
N TYR A 226 9.40 -29.77 23.58
CA TYR A 226 8.38 -28.97 24.25
C TYR A 226 8.35 -29.22 25.76
N ILE A 227 8.38 -30.47 26.22
CA ILE A 227 8.34 -30.82 27.64
C ILE A 227 9.51 -30.20 28.42
N SER A 228 10.75 -30.37 27.92
CA SER A 228 11.94 -29.82 28.57
C SER A 228 11.93 -28.29 28.57
N THR A 229 11.50 -27.68 27.46
CA THR A 229 11.37 -26.22 27.35
C THR A 229 10.37 -25.67 28.35
N MET A 230 9.15 -26.22 28.41
CA MET A 230 8.10 -25.70 29.28
C MET A 230 8.53 -25.78 30.75
N ALA A 231 9.24 -26.86 31.13
CA ALA A 231 9.85 -26.96 32.46
C ALA A 231 10.88 -25.84 32.72
N LEU A 232 11.76 -25.52 31.77
CA LEU A 232 12.75 -24.44 31.89
C LEU A 232 12.10 -23.06 32.00
N ILE A 233 11.06 -22.81 31.22
CA ILE A 233 10.29 -21.56 31.26
C ILE A 233 9.56 -21.42 32.60
N ASN A 234 8.83 -22.45 33.03
CA ASN A 234 8.09 -22.42 34.30
C ASN A 234 9.02 -22.24 35.52
N LEU A 235 10.20 -22.87 35.52
CA LEU A 235 11.23 -22.64 36.55
C LEU A 235 11.65 -21.17 36.61
N ASN A 236 11.86 -20.53 35.47
CA ASN A 236 12.24 -19.12 35.39
C ASN A 236 11.13 -18.18 35.88
N LEU A 237 9.87 -18.47 35.55
CA LEU A 237 8.74 -17.62 35.92
C LEU A 237 8.32 -17.76 37.40
N THR A 238 8.53 -18.93 38.00
CA THR A 238 8.07 -19.21 39.38
C THR A 238 9.16 -19.08 40.44
N ALA A 239 10.44 -19.26 40.10
CA ALA A 239 11.55 -19.22 41.05
C ALA A 239 12.42 -17.97 40.86
N GLN A 240 12.25 -16.98 41.75
CA GLN A 240 12.99 -15.71 41.70
C GLN A 240 14.53 -15.85 41.71
N ALA A 241 15.06 -16.90 42.33
CA ALA A 241 16.50 -17.18 42.37
C ALA A 241 17.09 -17.57 41.01
N VAL A 242 16.25 -18.05 40.09
CA VAL A 242 16.64 -18.56 38.78
C VAL A 242 16.34 -17.56 37.66
N PHE A 243 15.37 -16.67 37.88
CA PHE A 243 14.85 -15.71 36.90
C PHE A 243 15.95 -15.07 36.02
N ASN A 244 15.75 -15.14 34.71
CA ASN A 244 16.59 -14.48 33.71
C ASN A 244 15.67 -13.82 32.65
N PRO A 245 15.85 -12.52 32.34
CA PRO A 245 15.03 -11.79 31.37
C PRO A 245 14.96 -12.41 29.96
N THR A 246 15.98 -13.20 29.57
CA THR A 246 16.00 -13.94 28.29
C THR A 246 14.82 -14.91 28.15
N VAL A 247 14.13 -15.25 29.25
CA VAL A 247 12.92 -16.07 29.21
C VAL A 247 11.81 -15.43 28.37
N PHE A 248 11.71 -14.09 28.34
CA PHE A 248 10.69 -13.39 27.56
C PHE A 248 10.90 -13.55 26.04
N ASP A 249 12.14 -13.46 25.57
CA ASP A 249 12.51 -13.67 24.16
C ASP A 249 12.22 -15.13 23.76
N CYS A 250 12.60 -16.08 24.63
CA CYS A 250 12.32 -17.50 24.44
C CYS A 250 10.80 -17.78 24.36
N ILE A 251 9.99 -17.22 25.26
CA ILE A 251 8.53 -17.36 25.23
C ILE A 251 7.96 -16.84 23.90
N THR A 252 8.44 -15.67 23.45
CA THR A 252 7.99 -15.05 22.18
C THR A 252 8.30 -15.95 20.98
N ALA A 253 9.51 -16.51 20.90
CA ALA A 253 9.90 -17.42 19.84
C ALA A 253 9.02 -18.70 19.82
N TRP A 254 8.70 -19.24 20.99
CA TRP A 254 7.82 -20.40 21.12
C TRP A 254 6.36 -20.11 20.76
N ILE A 255 5.83 -18.95 21.14
CA ILE A 255 4.49 -18.50 20.73
C ILE A 255 4.39 -18.46 19.20
N ASN A 256 5.37 -17.84 18.54
CA ASN A 256 5.42 -17.75 17.07
C ASN A 256 5.48 -19.14 16.40
N TYR A 257 6.29 -20.06 16.94
CA TYR A 257 6.39 -21.42 16.43
C TYR A 257 5.12 -22.25 16.66
N ILE A 258 4.49 -22.16 17.83
CA ILE A 258 3.26 -22.88 18.14
C ILE A 258 2.12 -22.38 17.26
N SER A 259 2.00 -21.07 17.06
CA SER A 259 1.02 -20.49 16.14
C SER A 259 1.15 -21.07 14.73
N LEU A 260 2.39 -21.16 14.22
CA LEU A 260 2.68 -21.73 12.91
C LEU A 260 2.25 -23.20 12.80
N THR A 261 2.64 -24.02 13.76
CA THR A 261 2.49 -25.49 13.69
C THR A 261 1.05 -25.95 13.81
N ARG A 262 0.17 -25.18 14.45
CA ARG A 262 -1.27 -25.48 14.58
C ARG A 262 -1.97 -25.75 13.25
N SER A 263 -1.50 -25.17 12.15
CA SER A 263 -2.08 -25.36 10.81
C SER A 263 -1.49 -26.55 10.04
N VAL A 264 -0.37 -27.11 10.50
CA VAL A 264 0.46 -28.07 9.75
C VAL A 264 0.52 -29.46 10.41
N SER A 265 0.51 -29.56 11.75
CA SER A 265 0.65 -30.85 12.44
C SER A 265 -0.69 -31.56 12.67
N SER A 266 -0.74 -32.87 12.42
CA SER A 266 -1.85 -33.76 12.80
C SER A 266 -1.81 -34.17 14.29
N SER A 267 -0.67 -33.98 14.94
CA SER A 267 -0.41 -34.32 16.35
C SER A 267 -0.61 -33.11 17.26
N GLY A 268 -1.34 -33.32 18.37
CA GLY A 268 -1.32 -32.55 19.64
C GLY A 268 -1.24 -31.02 19.60
N ARG A 269 -2.22 -30.34 20.21
CA ARG A 269 -2.09 -28.90 20.49
C ARG A 269 -1.12 -28.70 21.65
N MET A 270 0.01 -28.02 21.41
CA MET A 270 0.88 -27.53 22.49
C MET A 270 0.09 -26.49 23.31
N ASP A 271 0.05 -26.69 24.63
CA ASP A 271 -0.71 -25.83 25.55
C ASP A 271 0.23 -24.82 26.23
N LEU A 272 -0.16 -23.55 26.24
CA LEU A 272 0.58 -22.47 26.89
C LEU A 272 -0.15 -21.90 28.11
N SER A 273 -1.26 -22.54 28.52
CA SER A 273 -2.14 -21.99 29.56
C SER A 273 -1.43 -21.73 30.89
N GLU A 274 -0.56 -22.65 31.32
CA GLU A 274 0.23 -22.49 32.55
C GLU A 274 1.24 -21.34 32.44
N ILE A 275 1.90 -21.18 31.29
CA ILE A 275 2.85 -20.08 31.06
C ILE A 275 2.12 -18.74 31.08
N PHE A 276 0.97 -18.64 30.41
CA PHE A 276 0.17 -17.42 30.44
C PHE A 276 -0.29 -17.09 31.86
N GLN A 277 -0.68 -18.08 32.66
CA GLN A 277 -1.03 -17.85 34.07
C GLN A 277 0.18 -17.35 34.88
N ASN A 278 1.35 -17.98 34.72
CA ASN A 278 2.58 -17.56 35.40
C ASN A 278 3.01 -16.14 34.98
N LEU A 279 2.82 -15.75 33.71
CA LEU A 279 3.07 -14.38 33.25
C LEU A 279 2.09 -13.39 33.89
N ILE A 280 0.80 -13.72 33.99
CA ILE A 280 -0.19 -12.88 34.70
C ILE A 280 0.22 -12.70 36.17
N ASP A 281 0.63 -13.78 36.84
CA ASP A 281 1.03 -13.74 38.25
C ASP A 281 2.31 -12.91 38.45
N LEU A 282 3.29 -13.01 37.54
CA LEU A 282 4.51 -12.21 37.55
C LEU A 282 4.22 -10.72 37.27
N MET A 283 3.28 -10.43 36.37
CA MET A 283 2.83 -9.06 36.07
C MET A 283 2.27 -8.38 37.33
N TYR A 284 1.49 -9.09 38.16
CA TYR A 284 1.00 -8.53 39.43
C TYR A 284 2.08 -8.27 40.48
N GLN A 285 3.19 -8.99 40.43
CA GLN A 285 4.31 -8.80 41.35
C GLN A 285 5.17 -7.58 40.95
N SER A 286 5.11 -7.19 39.67
CA SER A 286 5.79 -6.03 39.11
C SER A 286 5.09 -4.74 39.55
N THR A 287 5.82 -3.90 40.27
CA THR A 287 5.36 -2.64 40.89
C THR A 287 6.51 -1.65 40.94
N GLU A 288 6.20 -0.35 41.10
CA GLU A 288 7.20 0.73 41.19
C GLU A 288 8.32 0.43 42.20
N GLY A 289 7.99 -0.18 43.35
CA GLY A 289 8.96 -0.51 44.41
C GLY A 289 9.75 -1.81 44.21
N SER A 290 9.47 -2.58 43.16
CA SER A 290 10.09 -3.91 42.93
C SER A 290 11.09 -3.89 41.78
N ASP A 291 10.62 -3.65 40.57
CA ASP A 291 11.39 -3.64 39.31
C ASP A 291 11.05 -2.42 38.44
N GLY A 292 10.30 -1.45 38.97
CA GLY A 292 9.89 -0.28 38.21
C GLY A 292 8.93 -0.58 37.04
N TYR A 293 8.20 -1.70 37.09
CA TYR A 293 7.33 -2.20 36.01
C TYR A 293 8.03 -2.80 34.78
N GLU A 294 9.36 -2.96 34.78
CA GLU A 294 10.10 -3.53 33.64
C GLU A 294 9.60 -4.91 33.19
N ASN A 295 9.27 -5.81 34.13
CA ASN A 295 8.74 -7.12 33.78
C ASN A 295 7.33 -7.01 33.19
N ALA A 296 6.49 -6.13 33.74
CA ALA A 296 5.15 -5.91 33.22
C ALA A 296 5.15 -5.39 31.77
N GLU A 297 6.06 -4.48 31.42
CA GLU A 297 6.24 -3.99 30.05
C GLU A 297 6.57 -5.12 29.07
N LYS A 298 7.52 -5.99 29.43
CA LYS A 298 7.87 -7.17 28.60
C LYS A 298 6.69 -8.12 28.45
N ILE A 299 5.92 -8.35 29.51
CA ILE A 299 4.74 -9.23 29.49
C ILE A 299 3.63 -8.64 28.61
N LEU A 300 3.35 -7.33 28.73
CA LEU A 300 2.37 -6.64 27.89
C LEU A 300 2.77 -6.66 26.41
N THR A 301 4.07 -6.55 26.10
CA THR A 301 4.58 -6.73 24.73
C THR A 301 4.29 -8.14 24.19
N ILE A 302 4.51 -9.17 25.02
CA ILE A 302 4.19 -10.56 24.65
C ILE A 302 2.69 -10.72 24.40
N PHE A 303 1.84 -10.18 25.28
CA PHE A 303 0.38 -10.23 25.10
C PHE A 303 -0.07 -9.48 23.84
N GLY A 304 0.46 -8.28 23.59
CA GLY A 304 0.20 -7.53 22.36
C GLY A 304 0.54 -8.34 21.10
N ASN A 305 1.69 -9.03 21.09
CA ASN A 305 2.06 -9.92 19.98
C ASN A 305 1.08 -11.09 19.82
N VAL A 306 0.69 -11.75 20.91
CA VAL A 306 -0.30 -12.85 20.88
C VAL A 306 -1.63 -12.37 20.32
N PHE A 307 -2.08 -11.19 20.74
CA PHE A 307 -3.33 -10.58 20.31
C PHE A 307 -3.28 -10.18 18.83
N ALA A 308 -2.19 -9.57 18.36
CA ALA A 308 -2.07 -9.19 16.96
C ALA A 308 -1.99 -10.40 16.01
N ASN A 309 -1.36 -11.51 16.44
CA ASN A 309 -0.99 -12.61 15.52
C ASN A 309 -1.82 -13.90 15.66
N ASP A 310 -2.04 -14.43 16.87
CA ASP A 310 -2.83 -15.66 17.09
C ASP A 310 -3.53 -15.67 18.46
N PRO A 311 -4.69 -15.02 18.56
CA PRO A 311 -5.43 -14.91 19.81
C PRO A 311 -5.97 -16.24 20.34
N LEU A 312 -6.09 -17.25 19.47
CA LEU A 312 -6.63 -18.56 19.83
C LEU A 312 -5.64 -19.39 20.64
N LEU A 313 -4.40 -18.92 20.83
CA LEU A 313 -3.44 -19.54 21.74
C LEU A 313 -3.89 -19.44 23.19
N MET A 314 -4.61 -18.38 23.55
CA MET A 314 -5.14 -18.19 24.90
C MET A 314 -6.53 -18.80 25.05
N SER A 315 -6.72 -19.55 26.13
CA SER A 315 -8.03 -20.09 26.49
C SER A 315 -9.03 -18.96 26.75
N TYR A 316 -10.32 -19.28 26.69
CA TYR A 316 -11.37 -18.33 27.01
C TYR A 316 -11.25 -17.81 28.46
N ASP A 317 -10.93 -18.69 29.41
CA ASP A 317 -10.81 -18.33 30.83
C ASP A 317 -9.66 -17.34 31.09
N LEU A 318 -8.51 -17.54 30.43
CA LEU A 318 -7.37 -16.61 30.54
C LEU A 318 -7.69 -15.25 29.92
N ARG A 319 -8.34 -15.22 28.75
CA ARG A 319 -8.79 -13.96 28.14
C ARG A 319 -9.81 -13.24 29.01
N GLN A 320 -10.69 -13.95 29.69
CA GLN A 320 -11.62 -13.37 30.65
C GLN A 320 -10.90 -12.76 31.85
N GLN A 321 -9.86 -13.41 32.37
CA GLN A 321 -9.04 -12.83 33.43
C GLN A 321 -8.35 -11.54 32.98
N ILE A 322 -7.77 -11.51 31.78
CA ILE A 322 -7.14 -10.31 31.20
C ILE A 322 -8.18 -9.20 30.96
N GLU A 323 -9.39 -9.54 30.47
CA GLU A 323 -10.50 -8.59 30.33
C GLU A 323 -10.82 -7.89 31.66
N CYS A 324 -10.84 -8.65 32.77
CA CYS A 324 -11.06 -8.07 34.09
C CYS A 324 -9.88 -7.19 34.57
N ILE A 325 -8.65 -7.47 34.14
CA ILE A 325 -7.48 -6.62 34.44
C ILE A 325 -7.57 -5.31 33.68
N PHE A 326 -7.86 -5.38 32.38
CA PHE A 326 -7.87 -4.22 31.49
C PHE A 326 -9.07 -3.30 31.73
N LEU A 327 -10.26 -3.89 31.90
CA LEU A 327 -11.51 -3.12 31.95
C LEU A 327 -12.10 -3.03 33.36
N GLY A 328 -11.73 -3.93 34.27
CA GLY A 328 -12.28 -3.93 35.63
C GLY A 328 -13.70 -4.45 35.78
N VAL A 329 -14.29 -4.99 34.72
CA VAL A 329 -15.69 -5.45 34.72
C VAL A 329 -15.75 -6.96 34.81
N VAL A 330 -16.58 -7.50 35.71
CA VAL A 330 -16.64 -8.93 36.02
C VAL A 330 -18.03 -9.47 35.73
N ARG A 331 -18.11 -10.59 35.01
CA ARG A 331 -19.41 -11.23 34.73
C ARG A 331 -20.01 -11.82 36.01
N PRO A 332 -21.35 -11.78 36.17
CA PRO A 332 -22.03 -12.34 37.34
C PRO A 332 -21.73 -13.82 37.61
N ASP A 333 -21.50 -14.62 36.57
CA ASP A 333 -21.28 -16.08 36.65
C ASP A 333 -19.79 -16.50 36.67
N SER A 334 -18.86 -15.54 36.73
CA SER A 334 -17.44 -15.80 36.47
C SER A 334 -16.67 -16.51 37.59
N GLY A 335 -17.26 -16.67 38.79
CA GLY A 335 -16.58 -17.27 39.94
C GLY A 335 -15.36 -16.49 40.46
N ILE A 336 -15.07 -15.29 39.93
CA ILE A 336 -13.96 -14.43 40.33
C ILE A 336 -14.37 -13.62 41.56
N THR A 337 -13.82 -13.93 42.74
CA THR A 337 -14.19 -13.29 44.02
C THR A 337 -13.29 -12.12 44.43
N ASP A 338 -12.05 -12.03 43.94
CA ASP A 338 -11.07 -10.97 44.29
C ASP A 338 -11.04 -9.84 43.26
N ILE A 339 -12.11 -9.05 43.24
CA ILE A 339 -12.38 -8.00 42.24
C ILE A 339 -11.55 -6.73 42.51
N SER A 340 -11.30 -6.39 43.79
CA SER A 340 -10.71 -5.11 44.19
C SER A 340 -9.21 -4.97 43.92
N ASN A 341 -8.48 -6.09 43.82
CA ASN A 341 -7.01 -6.09 43.75
C ASN A 341 -6.46 -6.18 42.32
N LYS A 342 -7.25 -6.63 41.34
CA LYS A 342 -6.75 -6.93 39.98
C LYS A 342 -6.79 -5.74 39.03
N ASN A 343 -7.89 -4.98 39.01
CA ASN A 343 -7.98 -3.71 38.26
C ASN A 343 -7.14 -2.61 38.93
N SER A 344 -7.04 -2.61 40.26
CA SER A 344 -6.26 -1.59 40.99
C SER A 344 -4.80 -1.56 40.55
N TRP A 345 -4.21 -2.71 40.21
CA TRP A 345 -2.87 -2.77 39.62
C TRP A 345 -2.79 -2.03 38.27
N MET A 346 -3.72 -2.28 37.34
CA MET A 346 -3.71 -1.62 36.02
C MET A 346 -3.87 -0.10 36.16
N LEU A 347 -4.76 0.36 37.04
CA LEU A 347 -4.91 1.78 37.32
C LEU A 347 -3.67 2.39 37.97
N GLN A 348 -2.97 1.65 38.85
CA GLN A 348 -1.70 2.10 39.43
C GLN A 348 -0.61 2.23 38.35
N TYR A 349 -0.51 1.26 37.45
CA TYR A 349 0.42 1.30 36.34
C TYR A 349 0.12 2.45 35.38
N MET A 350 -1.12 2.62 34.94
CA MET A 350 -1.53 3.76 34.10
C MET A 350 -1.25 5.11 34.79
N ASN A 351 -1.56 5.23 36.08
CA ASN A 351 -1.26 6.45 36.84
C ASN A 351 0.25 6.69 36.95
N TYR A 352 1.07 5.63 37.11
CA TYR A 352 2.52 5.74 37.11
C TYR A 352 3.04 6.28 35.77
N LEU A 353 2.57 5.73 34.65
CA LEU A 353 2.97 6.19 33.31
C LEU A 353 2.58 7.66 33.07
N VAL A 354 1.33 8.04 33.40
CA VAL A 354 0.83 9.41 33.21
C VAL A 354 1.54 10.40 34.14
N THR A 355 1.83 10.02 35.39
CA THR A 355 2.47 10.92 36.37
C THR A 355 3.93 11.19 36.05
N ASN A 356 4.61 10.24 35.41
CA ASN A 356 6.03 10.33 35.05
C ASN A 356 6.26 10.72 33.58
N ASP A 357 5.21 11.10 32.84
CA ASP A 357 5.26 11.47 31.41
C ASP A 357 5.84 10.38 30.48
N PHE A 358 5.63 9.10 30.81
CA PHE A 358 6.04 7.94 30.01
C PHE A 358 5.02 7.64 28.88
N PHE A 359 4.93 8.56 27.91
CA PHE A 359 3.94 8.50 26.84
C PHE A 359 4.19 7.38 25.82
N SER A 360 5.44 6.92 25.65
CA SER A 360 5.76 5.82 24.72
C SER A 360 5.23 4.49 25.24
N GLU A 361 5.44 4.23 26.51
CA GLU A 361 4.98 3.05 27.24
C GLU A 361 3.44 3.09 27.37
N LEU A 362 2.86 4.28 27.58
CA LEU A 362 1.40 4.47 27.55
C LEU A 362 0.81 4.17 26.17
N LYS A 363 1.53 4.50 25.08
CA LYS A 363 1.14 4.15 23.71
C LYS A 363 1.16 2.63 23.49
N GLU A 364 2.21 1.94 23.93
CA GLU A 364 2.28 0.46 23.84
C GLU A 364 1.15 -0.21 24.63
N LEU A 365 0.85 0.29 25.84
CA LEU A 365 -0.28 -0.19 26.64
C LEU A 365 -1.62 0.02 25.92
N ALA A 366 -1.84 1.20 25.35
CA ALA A 366 -3.06 1.49 24.59
C ALA A 366 -3.23 0.53 23.40
N ILE A 367 -2.15 0.28 22.65
CA ILE A 367 -2.16 -0.68 21.53
C ILE A 367 -2.53 -2.09 22.03
N CYS A 368 -1.87 -2.57 23.09
CA CYS A 368 -2.13 -3.90 23.64
C CYS A 368 -3.59 -4.08 24.08
N ILE A 369 -4.18 -3.10 24.76
CA ILE A 369 -5.58 -3.19 25.23
C ILE A 369 -6.54 -3.12 24.06
N VAL A 370 -6.32 -2.23 23.09
CA VAL A 370 -7.23 -2.10 21.94
C VAL A 370 -7.16 -3.32 21.04
N ASP A 371 -5.98 -3.86 20.76
CA ASP A 371 -5.82 -5.10 19.98
C ASP A 371 -6.57 -6.26 20.67
N PHE A 372 -6.51 -6.35 22.01
CA PHE A 372 -7.32 -7.29 22.79
C PHE A 372 -8.83 -7.10 22.59
N LEU A 373 -9.31 -5.86 22.59
CA LEU A 373 -10.72 -5.55 22.37
C LEU A 373 -11.16 -5.93 20.94
N GLN A 374 -10.35 -5.63 19.94
CA GLN A 374 -10.66 -5.89 18.52
C GLN A 374 -10.85 -7.37 18.21
N ILE A 375 -10.02 -8.24 18.79
CA ILE A 375 -10.17 -9.70 18.67
C ILE A 375 -11.53 -10.17 19.19
N ASN A 376 -12.00 -9.51 20.24
CA ASN A 376 -13.23 -9.86 20.93
C ASN A 376 -14.42 -9.02 20.45
N THR A 377 -14.30 -8.21 19.39
CA THR A 377 -15.35 -7.29 18.92
C THR A 377 -16.69 -7.99 18.71
N LEU A 378 -16.72 -9.17 18.08
CA LEU A 378 -17.97 -9.93 17.93
C LEU A 378 -18.55 -10.38 19.27
N SER A 379 -17.70 -10.78 20.22
CA SER A 379 -18.16 -11.11 21.57
C SER A 379 -18.70 -9.86 22.27
N VAL A 380 -18.05 -8.71 22.13
CA VAL A 380 -18.51 -7.44 22.71
C VAL A 380 -19.82 -7.00 22.07
N CYS A 381 -19.93 -7.05 20.75
CA CYS A 381 -21.16 -6.76 20.01
C CYS A 381 -22.33 -7.63 20.49
N ASN A 382 -22.11 -8.94 20.62
CA ASN A 382 -23.12 -9.85 21.16
C ASN A 382 -23.47 -9.56 22.63
N LYS A 383 -22.47 -9.28 23.47
CA LYS A 383 -22.63 -8.90 24.90
C LYS A 383 -23.47 -7.63 25.06
N LEU A 384 -23.32 -6.66 24.15
CA LEU A 384 -24.02 -5.38 24.22
C LEU A 384 -25.42 -5.45 23.61
N PHE A 385 -25.60 -6.08 22.45
CA PHE A 385 -26.80 -5.89 21.63
C PHE A 385 -27.71 -7.12 21.48
N THR A 386 -27.28 -8.34 21.84
CA THR A 386 -28.04 -9.57 21.56
C THR A 386 -28.58 -10.30 22.80
N ASN A 387 -29.68 -11.05 22.66
CA ASN A 387 -30.31 -11.84 23.73
C ASN A 387 -29.57 -13.15 24.07
N ILE A 388 -28.48 -13.48 23.38
CA ILE A 388 -27.84 -14.82 23.38
C ILE A 388 -27.23 -15.20 24.75
N GLN A 389 -26.98 -14.22 25.63
CA GLN A 389 -26.38 -14.43 26.96
C GLN A 389 -27.32 -14.08 28.12
N ALA A 390 -28.64 -14.00 27.91
CA ALA A 390 -29.59 -13.69 28.97
C ALA A 390 -29.67 -14.84 29.98
N ALA A 391 -29.04 -14.68 31.15
CA ALA A 391 -29.32 -15.50 32.33
C ALA A 391 -30.60 -14.97 33.02
N ASP A 392 -31.25 -15.80 33.83
CA ASP A 392 -32.53 -15.53 34.53
C ASP A 392 -32.51 -14.30 35.50
N ASN A 393 -31.42 -13.53 35.56
CA ASN A 393 -31.20 -12.36 36.41
C ASN A 393 -31.04 -11.05 35.61
N GLY A 394 -32.10 -10.58 34.95
CA GLY A 394 -32.04 -9.43 34.02
C GLY A 394 -31.49 -8.10 34.59
N GLN A 395 -31.71 -7.79 35.87
CA GLN A 395 -31.26 -6.50 36.45
C GLN A 395 -29.74 -6.40 36.65
N VAL A 396 -29.10 -7.47 37.11
CA VAL A 396 -27.64 -7.49 37.37
C VAL A 396 -26.84 -7.45 36.07
N GLN A 397 -27.42 -8.00 34.99
CA GLN A 397 -26.81 -8.00 33.66
C GLN A 397 -26.84 -6.62 33.00
N ASP A 398 -27.89 -5.83 33.23
CA ASP A 398 -27.99 -4.46 32.71
C ASP A 398 -27.01 -3.51 33.40
N GLU A 399 -26.82 -3.63 34.72
CA GLU A 399 -25.80 -2.85 35.47
C GLU A 399 -24.38 -3.15 34.95
N TYR A 400 -24.06 -4.43 34.73
CA TYR A 400 -22.78 -4.87 34.14
C TYR A 400 -22.54 -4.24 32.76
N ILE A 401 -23.56 -4.21 31.90
CA ILE A 401 -23.44 -3.64 30.54
C ILE A 401 -23.22 -2.13 30.59
N GLN A 402 -23.92 -1.43 31.48
CA GLN A 402 -23.75 0.01 31.65
C GLN A 402 -22.34 0.36 32.16
N GLU A 403 -21.81 -0.41 33.12
CA GLU A 403 -20.42 -0.26 33.56
C GLU A 403 -19.43 -0.54 32.42
N TYR A 404 -19.66 -1.59 31.63
CA TYR A 404 -18.82 -1.94 30.49
C TYR A 404 -18.78 -0.83 29.43
N ILE A 405 -19.94 -0.31 29.03
CA ILE A 405 -20.06 0.82 28.09
C ILE A 405 -19.34 2.04 28.64
N LYS A 406 -19.53 2.34 29.92
CA LYS A 406 -18.88 3.48 30.58
C LYS A 406 -17.36 3.39 30.51
N VAL A 407 -16.78 2.21 30.74
CA VAL A 407 -15.32 2.01 30.65
C VAL A 407 -14.83 2.22 29.22
N LEU A 408 -15.50 1.65 28.21
CA LEU A 408 -15.13 1.85 26.79
C LEU A 408 -15.17 3.34 26.39
N LEU A 409 -16.21 4.06 26.81
CA LEU A 409 -16.33 5.49 26.55
C LEU A 409 -15.28 6.31 27.34
N GLN A 410 -14.91 5.90 28.55
CA GLN A 410 -13.85 6.55 29.33
C GLN A 410 -12.47 6.35 28.73
N MET A 411 -12.16 5.15 28.24
CA MET A 411 -10.92 4.89 27.49
C MET A 411 -10.87 5.74 26.21
N THR A 412 -12.00 5.84 25.51
CA THR A 412 -12.09 6.69 24.32
C THR A 412 -11.94 8.17 24.66
N ASN A 413 -12.52 8.61 25.78
CA ASN A 413 -12.40 9.97 26.30
C ASN A 413 -11.22 10.13 27.26
N PHE A 414 -10.06 9.56 26.91
CA PHE A 414 -8.85 9.69 27.73
C PHE A 414 -8.48 11.18 27.90
N PRO A 415 -8.18 11.67 29.12
CA PRO A 415 -8.14 13.10 29.44
C PRO A 415 -6.88 13.85 28.96
N LEU A 416 -6.01 13.22 28.18
CA LEU A 416 -4.80 13.82 27.61
C LEU A 416 -4.98 14.17 26.12
N THR A 417 -3.97 14.82 25.56
CA THR A 417 -3.98 15.26 24.16
C THR A 417 -3.70 14.08 23.22
N PRO A 418 -4.61 13.73 22.29
CA PRO A 418 -4.41 12.63 21.35
C PRO A 418 -3.13 12.82 20.52
N VAL A 419 -2.47 11.71 20.17
CA VAL A 419 -1.21 11.62 19.40
C VAL A 419 0.02 12.15 20.15
N LEU A 420 -0.12 13.27 20.86
CA LEU A 420 0.96 13.91 21.61
C LEU A 420 1.24 13.18 22.95
N GLN A 421 0.20 12.94 23.74
CA GLN A 421 0.29 12.41 25.10
C GLN A 421 -0.41 11.06 25.27
N GLU A 422 -1.34 10.70 24.39
CA GLU A 422 -2.12 9.47 24.50
C GLU A 422 -2.54 8.90 23.14
N PHE A 423 -2.61 7.56 23.06
CA PHE A 423 -3.03 6.81 21.87
C PHE A 423 -4.29 5.97 22.11
N PHE A 424 -4.94 6.07 23.29
CA PHE A 424 -6.18 5.36 23.55
C PHE A 424 -7.28 5.85 22.62
N SER A 425 -7.50 7.17 22.54
CA SER A 425 -8.53 7.71 21.64
C SER A 425 -8.20 7.44 20.17
N VAL A 426 -6.91 7.45 19.81
CA VAL A 426 -6.44 7.19 18.44
C VAL A 426 -6.74 5.75 18.02
N ARG A 427 -6.36 4.76 18.84
CA ARG A 427 -6.54 3.34 18.53
C ARG A 427 -8.00 2.89 18.70
N MET A 428 -8.74 3.46 19.64
CA MET A 428 -10.15 3.08 19.87
C MET A 428 -11.05 3.35 18.66
N VAL A 429 -10.68 4.25 17.73
CA VAL A 429 -11.43 4.49 16.48
C VAL A 429 -11.61 3.21 15.69
N ASP A 430 -10.54 2.42 15.52
CA ASP A 430 -10.55 1.16 14.78
C ASP A 430 -11.50 0.14 15.43
N PHE A 431 -11.45 0.04 16.77
CA PHE A 431 -12.38 -0.81 17.52
C PHE A 431 -13.84 -0.39 17.33
N TRP A 432 -14.14 0.91 17.38
CA TRP A 432 -15.51 1.41 17.21
C TRP A 432 -16.02 1.22 15.78
N LEU A 433 -15.14 1.35 14.78
CA LEU A 433 -15.43 1.00 13.39
C LEU A 433 -15.83 -0.48 13.28
N ASP A 434 -14.99 -1.38 13.77
CA ASP A 434 -15.26 -2.83 13.77
C ASP A 434 -16.57 -3.16 14.50
N LEU A 435 -16.84 -2.49 15.62
CA LEU A 435 -18.05 -2.69 16.41
C LEU A 435 -19.30 -2.20 15.68
N SER A 436 -19.23 -1.06 15.00
CA SER A 436 -20.33 -0.51 14.20
C SER A 436 -20.67 -1.39 13.01
N ASP A 437 -19.65 -1.91 12.33
CA ASP A 437 -19.81 -2.86 11.22
C ASP A 437 -20.38 -4.19 11.72
N ALA A 438 -19.88 -4.71 12.85
CA ALA A 438 -20.41 -5.92 13.47
C ALA A 438 -21.89 -5.76 13.85
N TYR A 439 -22.28 -4.62 14.42
CA TYR A 439 -23.67 -4.32 14.79
C TYR A 439 -24.59 -4.28 13.58
N THR A 440 -24.18 -3.58 12.51
CA THR A 440 -24.97 -3.42 11.28
C THR A 440 -25.20 -4.76 10.57
N ASN A 441 -24.31 -5.74 10.78
CA ASN A 441 -24.43 -7.09 10.25
C ASN A 441 -25.25 -8.06 11.12
N LEU A 442 -25.73 -7.66 12.30
CA LEU A 442 -26.55 -8.51 13.16
C LEU A 442 -27.95 -8.74 12.58
N ALA A 443 -28.45 -9.98 12.68
CA ALA A 443 -29.82 -10.30 12.32
C ALA A 443 -30.81 -9.67 13.31
N SER A 444 -31.86 -9.03 12.81
CA SER A 444 -32.86 -8.32 13.63
C SER A 444 -33.53 -9.21 14.69
N GLU A 445 -33.60 -10.52 14.47
CA GLU A 445 -34.17 -11.51 15.39
C GLU A 445 -33.30 -11.76 16.64
N THR A 446 -32.01 -11.47 16.57
CA THR A 446 -31.05 -11.70 17.67
C THR A 446 -30.97 -10.53 18.65
N LEU A 447 -31.51 -9.37 18.26
CA LEU A 447 -31.40 -8.11 18.98
C LEU A 447 -32.28 -8.06 20.23
N ARG A 448 -31.78 -7.36 21.26
CA ARG A 448 -32.56 -7.03 22.46
C ARG A 448 -33.62 -5.96 22.15
N PRO A 449 -34.72 -5.90 22.93
CA PRO A 449 -35.76 -4.88 22.73
C PRO A 449 -35.26 -3.43 22.76
N ASN A 450 -34.28 -3.14 23.63
CA ASN A 450 -33.71 -1.79 23.81
C ASN A 450 -32.42 -1.55 23.00
N SER A 451 -32.04 -2.49 22.11
CA SER A 451 -30.73 -2.45 21.41
C SER A 451 -30.57 -1.23 20.49
N ILE A 452 -31.64 -0.83 19.80
CA ILE A 452 -31.63 0.32 18.89
C ILE A 452 -31.41 1.61 19.69
N GLU A 453 -32.20 1.84 20.73
CA GLU A 453 -32.06 3.02 21.61
C GLU A 453 -30.67 3.07 22.26
N LEU A 454 -30.19 1.92 22.77
CA LEU A 454 -28.86 1.80 23.36
C LEU A 454 -27.75 2.11 22.34
N SER A 455 -27.83 1.55 21.12
CA SER A 455 -26.85 1.81 20.07
C SER A 455 -26.81 3.28 19.67
N THR A 456 -27.97 3.93 19.52
CA THR A 456 -28.06 5.35 19.22
C THR A 456 -27.43 6.19 20.34
N GLN A 457 -27.71 5.88 21.61
CA GLN A 457 -27.13 6.58 22.76
C GLN A 457 -25.61 6.45 22.81
N ILE A 458 -25.07 5.23 22.64
CA ILE A 458 -23.63 4.97 22.66
C ILE A 458 -22.93 5.72 21.52
N PHE A 459 -23.38 5.53 20.29
CA PHE A 459 -22.71 6.09 19.11
C PHE A 459 -22.87 7.60 19.01
N GLN A 460 -23.97 8.17 19.51
CA GLN A 460 -24.11 9.62 19.60
C GLN A 460 -23.16 10.22 20.66
N GLN A 461 -23.03 9.58 21.83
CA GLN A 461 -22.03 9.99 22.83
C GLN A 461 -20.60 9.87 22.28
N LEU A 462 -20.32 8.82 21.51
CA LEU A 462 -19.03 8.59 20.88
C LEU A 462 -18.62 9.74 19.94
N ILE A 463 -19.53 10.16 19.05
CA ILE A 463 -19.28 11.31 18.16
C ILE A 463 -19.02 12.59 18.98
N ASN A 464 -19.80 12.82 20.03
CA ASN A 464 -19.61 13.99 20.90
C ASN A 464 -18.25 13.98 21.63
N ILE A 465 -17.70 12.81 21.94
CA ILE A 465 -16.34 12.67 22.50
C ILE A 465 -15.28 12.98 21.45
N TYR A 466 -15.45 12.50 20.22
CA TYR A 466 -14.43 12.67 19.18
C TYR A 466 -14.36 14.07 18.60
N LEU A 467 -15.49 14.79 18.46
CA LEU A 467 -15.50 16.16 17.91
C LEU A 467 -14.43 17.07 18.55
N PRO A 468 -14.33 17.25 19.88
CA PRO A 468 -13.25 18.06 20.46
C PRO A 468 -11.85 17.45 20.29
N LYS A 469 -11.72 16.12 20.15
CA LYS A 469 -10.43 15.42 20.00
C LYS A 469 -9.81 15.53 18.61
N ILE A 470 -10.62 15.71 17.56
CA ILE A 470 -10.16 15.92 16.18
C ILE A 470 -10.11 17.41 15.76
N SER A 471 -10.29 18.30 16.74
CA SER A 471 -10.27 19.74 16.54
C SER A 471 -8.89 20.26 16.16
N LEU A 472 -8.84 21.29 15.31
CA LEU A 472 -7.60 22.00 14.99
C LEU A 472 -6.90 22.62 16.22
N SER A 473 -7.58 22.76 17.36
CA SER A 473 -6.94 23.14 18.63
C SER A 473 -5.95 22.09 19.14
N VAL A 474 -6.15 20.81 18.82
CA VAL A 474 -5.19 19.72 19.10
C VAL A 474 -3.99 19.84 18.17
N LYS A 475 -4.24 20.04 16.87
CA LYS A 475 -3.18 20.28 15.88
C LYS A 475 -2.30 21.47 16.24
N GLN A 476 -2.92 22.56 16.71
CA GLN A 476 -2.22 23.74 17.18
C GLN A 476 -1.22 23.38 18.29
N ARG A 477 -1.65 22.63 19.31
CA ARG A 477 -0.79 22.19 20.42
C ARG A 477 0.37 21.31 19.94
N ILE A 478 0.10 20.36 19.04
CA ILE A 478 1.15 19.49 18.45
C ILE A 478 2.22 20.33 17.76
N ILE A 479 1.83 21.33 16.97
CA ILE A 479 2.78 22.18 16.26
C ILE A 479 3.57 23.08 17.23
N GLU A 480 2.94 23.55 18.31
CA GLU A 480 3.60 24.38 19.34
C GLU A 480 4.62 23.59 20.15
N GLU A 481 4.37 22.31 20.44
CA GLU A 481 5.26 21.45 21.25
C GLU A 481 6.34 20.74 20.43
N GLU A 482 5.99 20.11 19.31
CA GLU A 482 6.92 19.27 18.50
C GLU A 482 7.30 19.88 17.15
N GLY A 483 6.63 20.95 16.71
CA GLY A 483 6.84 21.55 15.40
C GLY A 483 6.15 20.79 14.26
N GLU A 484 6.81 20.70 13.11
CA GLU A 484 6.28 19.94 11.95
C GLU A 484 6.96 18.56 11.95
N SER A 485 6.41 17.67 12.76
CA SER A 485 6.91 16.31 13.02
C SER A 485 6.00 15.25 12.37
N THR A 486 6.38 13.98 12.49
CA THR A 486 5.54 12.82 12.15
C THR A 486 4.17 12.88 12.84
N SER A 487 4.10 13.46 14.03
CA SER A 487 2.89 13.57 14.85
C SER A 487 1.80 14.44 14.20
N VAL A 488 2.16 15.42 13.37
CA VAL A 488 1.17 16.19 12.60
C VAL A 488 0.48 15.31 11.55
N ASN A 489 1.24 14.40 10.92
CA ASN A 489 0.67 13.45 9.96
C ASN A 489 -0.17 12.38 10.68
N GLU A 490 0.33 11.85 11.81
CA GLU A 490 -0.43 10.91 12.65
C GLU A 490 -1.75 11.52 13.14
N PHE A 491 -1.78 12.83 13.44
CA PHE A 491 -3.00 13.54 13.77
C PHE A 491 -3.97 13.66 12.59
N GLU A 492 -3.48 13.98 11.38
CA GLU A 492 -4.35 13.99 10.19
C GLU A 492 -4.92 12.60 9.88
N ASP A 493 -4.12 11.53 10.02
CA ASP A 493 -4.58 10.15 9.89
C ASP A 493 -5.67 9.84 10.92
N PHE A 494 -5.49 10.26 12.17
CA PHE A 494 -6.50 10.14 13.23
C PHE A 494 -7.79 10.91 12.91
N ARG A 495 -7.70 12.17 12.43
CA ARG A 495 -8.89 12.95 12.02
C ARG A 495 -9.67 12.26 10.91
N ASN A 496 -8.97 11.70 9.93
CA ASN A 496 -9.58 10.99 8.81
C ASN A 496 -10.25 9.69 9.29
N ALA A 497 -9.59 8.90 10.14
CA ALA A 497 -10.18 7.68 10.72
C ALA A 497 -11.48 7.96 11.49
N VAL A 498 -11.54 9.06 12.25
CA VAL A 498 -12.77 9.48 12.93
C VAL A 498 -13.87 9.90 11.95
N SER A 499 -13.50 10.50 10.81
CA SER A 499 -14.47 10.84 9.77
C SER A 499 -15.02 9.59 9.08
N ASP A 500 -14.18 8.60 8.82
CA ASP A 500 -14.59 7.29 8.29
C ASP A 500 -15.53 6.57 9.28
N LEU A 501 -15.24 6.66 10.59
CA LEU A 501 -16.14 6.20 11.65
C LEU A 501 -17.48 6.93 11.61
N ALA A 502 -17.50 8.25 11.48
CA ALA A 502 -18.74 9.00 11.37
C ALA A 502 -19.55 8.58 10.13
N GLN A 503 -18.89 8.27 9.01
CA GLN A 503 -19.54 7.75 7.81
C GLN A 503 -20.15 6.36 8.03
N SER A 504 -19.43 5.43 8.67
CA SER A 504 -20.00 4.12 9.01
C SER A 504 -21.18 4.25 9.97
N LEU A 505 -21.05 5.10 11.00
CA LEU A 505 -22.11 5.36 11.98
C LEU A 505 -23.35 6.06 11.40
N TRP A 506 -23.24 6.72 10.25
CA TRP A 506 -24.41 7.30 9.57
C TRP A 506 -25.46 6.24 9.22
N SER A 507 -25.05 5.01 8.93
CA SER A 507 -25.98 3.89 8.69
C SER A 507 -26.85 3.53 9.90
N ILE A 508 -26.39 3.85 11.12
CA ILE A 508 -27.06 3.56 12.38
C ILE A 508 -27.80 4.81 12.90
N LEU A 509 -27.13 5.95 12.93
CA LEU A 509 -27.64 7.20 13.49
C LEU A 509 -28.56 7.96 12.53
N GLY A 510 -28.34 7.79 11.22
CA GLY A 510 -29.05 8.47 10.15
C GLY A 510 -28.94 9.99 10.20
N ASN A 511 -29.81 10.66 9.43
CA ASN A 511 -29.85 12.12 9.40
C ASN A 511 -30.29 12.71 10.75
N ASP A 512 -31.20 12.06 11.47
CA ASP A 512 -31.80 12.64 12.67
C ASP A 512 -30.82 12.76 13.84
N ASN A 513 -29.96 11.76 14.06
CA ASN A 513 -29.07 11.72 15.23
C ASN A 513 -27.61 12.08 14.91
N LEU A 514 -27.25 12.24 13.63
CA LEU A 514 -25.90 12.63 13.22
C LEU A 514 -25.91 13.88 12.33
N THR A 515 -26.45 13.80 11.11
CA THR A 515 -26.32 14.90 10.14
C THR A 515 -27.03 16.18 10.61
N ASN A 516 -28.27 16.07 11.10
CA ASN A 516 -29.03 17.18 11.68
C ASN A 516 -28.31 17.74 12.90
N VAL A 517 -27.75 16.89 13.77
CA VAL A 517 -27.04 17.33 14.99
C VAL A 517 -25.80 18.16 14.63
N LEU A 518 -25.06 17.79 13.58
CA LEU A 518 -23.94 18.58 13.07
C LEU A 518 -24.41 19.91 12.48
N ILE A 519 -25.46 19.90 11.64
CA ILE A 519 -26.02 21.12 11.03
C ILE A 519 -26.61 22.05 12.09
N ASP A 520 -27.32 21.53 13.08
CA ASP A 520 -27.91 22.29 14.20
C ASP A 520 -26.82 22.89 15.08
N GLY A 521 -25.78 22.11 15.42
CA GLY A 521 -24.66 22.61 16.19
C GLY A 521 -23.91 23.73 15.47
N MET A 522 -23.82 23.66 14.14
CA MET A 522 -23.31 24.76 13.31
C MET A 522 -24.30 25.92 13.20
N GLY A 523 -25.61 25.67 13.12
CA GLY A 523 -26.64 26.65 12.80
C GLY A 523 -27.18 27.47 13.97
N GLN A 524 -27.02 26.96 15.19
CA GLN A 524 -27.47 27.60 16.43
C GLN A 524 -26.39 28.45 17.10
N MET A 525 -25.13 28.25 16.73
CA MET A 525 -24.01 29.07 17.22
C MET A 525 -23.90 30.36 16.39
N PRO A 526 -24.04 31.56 16.97
CA PRO A 526 -23.72 32.77 16.25
C PRO A 526 -22.20 32.85 16.06
N ALA A 527 -21.70 32.81 14.81
CA ALA A 527 -20.40 33.40 14.53
C ALA A 527 -20.50 34.88 14.92
N ALA A 528 -19.66 35.31 15.86
CA ALA A 528 -19.67 36.63 16.47
C ALA A 528 -20.16 37.72 15.50
N SER A 529 -21.35 38.24 15.76
CA SER A 529 -21.89 39.41 15.06
C SER A 529 -21.15 40.67 15.52
N ASP A 530 -20.82 41.52 14.55
CA ASP A 530 -20.34 42.91 14.64
C ASP A 530 -18.83 43.17 14.50
N GLU A 531 -18.55 44.15 13.63
CA GLU A 531 -17.29 44.66 13.08
C GLU A 531 -16.27 45.23 14.11
N THR A 532 -16.31 44.83 15.38
CA THR A 532 -15.43 45.36 16.42
C THR A 532 -14.67 44.31 17.24
N LEU A 533 -14.75 43.03 16.87
CA LEU A 533 -14.08 41.96 17.61
C LEU A 533 -12.95 41.33 16.81
N ILE A 534 -11.74 41.78 17.13
CA ILE A 534 -10.54 40.93 17.11
C ILE A 534 -10.93 39.61 17.80
N ILE A 535 -10.79 38.51 17.06
CA ILE A 535 -10.95 37.11 17.47
C ILE A 535 -10.70 36.94 18.98
N LYS A 536 -11.75 36.64 19.75
CA LYS A 536 -11.64 36.31 21.19
C LYS A 536 -12.27 34.99 21.62
N ASP A 537 -13.01 34.30 20.75
CA ASP A 537 -13.47 32.92 21.01
C ASP A 537 -12.99 31.98 19.89
N THR A 538 -11.66 31.78 19.84
CA THR A 538 -11.00 30.84 18.91
C THR A 538 -11.58 29.42 19.03
N ASP A 539 -12.08 29.05 20.22
CA ASP A 539 -12.65 27.73 20.51
C ASP A 539 -13.96 27.45 19.72
N VAL A 540 -14.83 28.46 19.56
CA VAL A 540 -16.09 28.29 18.81
C VAL A 540 -15.79 28.03 17.33
N LEU A 541 -14.82 28.73 16.75
CA LEU A 541 -14.46 28.55 15.36
C LEU A 541 -13.84 27.18 15.09
N PHE A 542 -12.98 26.68 15.98
CA PHE A 542 -12.42 25.33 15.85
C PHE A 542 -13.51 24.25 15.91
N ARG A 543 -14.52 24.43 16.77
CA ARG A 543 -15.68 23.53 16.82
C ARG A 543 -16.48 23.55 15.52
N ILE A 544 -16.77 24.75 14.99
CA ILE A 544 -17.48 24.88 13.71
C ILE A 544 -16.68 24.25 12.57
N GLU A 545 -15.36 24.48 12.50
CA GLU A 545 -14.50 23.85 11.50
C GLU A 545 -14.55 22.33 11.61
N THR A 546 -14.49 21.79 12.82
CA THR A 546 -14.52 20.34 13.02
C THR A 546 -15.85 19.74 12.55
N MET A 547 -16.96 20.42 12.84
CA MET A 547 -18.27 20.00 12.37
C MET A 547 -18.37 20.11 10.83
N CYS A 548 -17.80 21.14 10.21
CA CYS A 548 -17.70 21.26 8.76
C CYS A 548 -16.91 20.09 8.14
N PHE A 549 -15.80 19.71 8.77
CA PHE A 549 -14.92 18.63 8.33
C PHE A 549 -15.65 17.28 8.33
N VAL A 550 -16.30 16.92 9.43
CA VAL A 550 -17.08 15.68 9.54
C VAL A 550 -18.32 15.71 8.64
N LEU A 551 -19.03 16.85 8.59
CA LEU A 551 -20.22 17.01 7.76
C LEU A 551 -19.90 16.82 6.27
N ASN A 552 -18.75 17.31 5.81
CA ASN A 552 -18.32 17.11 4.42
C ASN A 552 -18.25 15.62 4.05
N THR A 553 -17.66 14.79 4.91
CA THR A 553 -17.54 13.35 4.69
C THR A 553 -18.90 12.67 4.60
N ILE A 554 -19.86 13.08 5.44
CA ILE A 554 -21.21 12.51 5.43
C ILE A 554 -21.97 12.92 4.16
N LEU A 555 -21.83 14.15 3.69
CA LEU A 555 -22.60 14.67 2.57
C LEU A 555 -22.05 14.31 1.18
N VAL A 556 -20.77 13.93 1.06
CA VAL A 556 -20.10 13.78 -0.24
C VAL A 556 -20.76 12.75 -1.17
N ASP A 557 -21.28 11.66 -0.58
CA ASP A 557 -21.93 10.56 -1.32
C ASP A 557 -23.46 10.74 -1.44
N MET A 558 -24.02 11.83 -0.90
CA MET A 558 -25.46 12.11 -0.95
C MET A 558 -25.86 12.87 -2.22
N THR A 559 -26.98 12.51 -2.83
CA THR A 559 -27.58 13.27 -3.94
C THR A 559 -28.35 14.49 -3.43
N LEU A 560 -27.61 15.53 -3.04
CA LEU A 560 -28.18 16.74 -2.44
C LEU A 560 -29.12 17.50 -3.39
N SER A 561 -28.92 17.43 -4.71
CA SER A 561 -29.78 18.10 -5.70
C SER A 561 -31.22 17.58 -5.71
N GLU A 562 -31.45 16.34 -5.30
CA GLU A 562 -32.77 15.69 -5.32
C GLU A 562 -33.38 15.53 -3.91
N SER A 563 -32.66 15.93 -2.87
CA SER A 563 -33.03 15.68 -1.48
C SER A 563 -33.66 16.92 -0.83
N PRO A 564 -35.00 17.01 -0.65
CA PRO A 564 -35.65 18.20 -0.08
C PRO A 564 -35.39 18.38 1.44
N TRP A 565 -34.91 17.35 2.13
CA TRP A 565 -34.61 17.41 3.57
C TRP A 565 -33.51 18.44 3.89
N ILE A 566 -32.45 18.52 3.07
CA ILE A 566 -31.30 19.40 3.34
C ILE A 566 -31.72 20.87 3.33
N LYS A 567 -32.64 21.23 2.44
CA LYS A 567 -33.25 22.57 2.42
C LYS A 567 -33.94 22.89 3.74
N ASN A 568 -34.82 22.00 4.22
CA ASN A 568 -35.61 22.24 5.42
C ASN A 568 -34.72 22.43 6.67
N ILE A 569 -33.68 21.60 6.83
CA ILE A 569 -32.79 21.68 7.99
C ILE A 569 -31.86 22.90 7.92
N VAL A 570 -31.34 23.25 6.75
CA VAL A 570 -30.48 24.44 6.58
C VAL A 570 -31.31 25.72 6.76
N ASP A 571 -32.52 25.79 6.23
CA ASP A 571 -33.42 26.95 6.40
C ASP A 571 -33.84 27.16 7.86
N ALA A 572 -33.96 26.08 8.64
CA ALA A 572 -34.19 26.15 10.09
C ALA A 572 -32.98 26.73 10.86
N ASN A 573 -31.78 26.69 10.25
CA ASN A 573 -30.51 26.98 10.88
C ASN A 573 -29.89 28.28 10.34
N LYS A 574 -30.36 29.41 10.87
CA LYS A 574 -30.03 30.77 10.39
C LYS A 574 -28.53 31.05 10.21
N PHE A 575 -27.67 30.57 11.11
CA PHE A 575 -26.24 30.89 11.06
C PHE A 575 -25.40 29.92 10.22
N PHE A 576 -25.98 28.84 9.69
CA PHE A 576 -25.23 27.81 8.99
C PHE A 576 -24.38 28.38 7.85
N ASN A 577 -25.00 29.10 6.91
CA ASN A 577 -24.29 29.66 5.76
C ASN A 577 -23.25 30.71 6.17
N GLN A 578 -23.57 31.55 7.16
CA GLN A 578 -22.64 32.54 7.70
C GLN A 578 -21.42 31.88 8.34
N ASN A 579 -21.62 30.77 9.06
CA ASN A 579 -20.55 30.07 9.77
C ASN A 579 -19.60 29.36 8.81
N VAL A 580 -20.11 28.72 7.76
CA VAL A 580 -19.27 28.13 6.70
C VAL A 580 -18.41 29.21 6.02
N ILE A 581 -18.99 30.37 5.70
CA ILE A 581 -18.25 31.51 5.12
C ILE A 581 -17.25 32.09 6.13
N SER A 582 -17.59 32.14 7.42
CA SER A 582 -16.69 32.64 8.46
C SER A 582 -15.43 31.76 8.62
N VAL A 583 -15.59 30.44 8.57
CA VAL A 583 -14.46 29.48 8.54
C VAL A 583 -13.55 29.78 7.34
N PHE A 584 -14.12 29.98 6.16
CA PHE A 584 -13.38 30.35 4.97
C PHE A 584 -12.63 31.69 5.12
N GLN A 585 -13.33 32.75 5.55
CA GLN A 585 -12.76 34.08 5.70
C GLN A 585 -11.65 34.13 6.76
N THR A 586 -11.76 33.35 7.82
CA THR A 586 -10.74 33.29 8.87
C THR A 586 -9.38 32.85 8.33
N GLY A 587 -9.36 31.90 7.38
CA GLY A 587 -8.12 31.49 6.73
C GLY A 587 -7.43 32.61 5.95
N PHE A 588 -8.17 33.58 5.41
CA PHE A 588 -7.61 34.74 4.71
C PHE A 588 -7.27 35.91 5.65
N GLN A 589 -7.98 36.05 6.77
CA GLN A 589 -7.77 37.11 7.76
C GLN A 589 -6.63 36.79 8.74
N THR A 590 -6.30 35.51 8.94
CA THR A 590 -5.24 35.08 9.87
C THR A 590 -3.86 35.51 9.36
N SER A 591 -3.11 36.27 10.17
CA SER A 591 -1.76 36.72 9.81
C SER A 591 -0.78 35.54 9.75
N ALA A 592 0.01 35.44 8.67
CA ALA A 592 1.00 34.39 8.45
C ALA A 592 2.32 34.56 9.27
N SER A 593 2.26 35.23 10.42
CA SER A 593 3.43 35.63 11.21
C SER A 593 4.12 34.48 11.94
N THR A 594 3.38 33.41 12.26
CA THR A 594 3.91 32.21 12.92
C THR A 594 3.68 30.96 12.05
N LYS A 595 4.51 29.93 12.25
CA LYS A 595 4.39 28.65 11.53
C LYS A 595 3.04 27.96 11.80
N VAL A 596 2.56 28.03 13.04
CA VAL A 596 1.21 27.57 13.45
C VAL A 596 0.14 28.26 12.61
N SER A 597 0.15 29.60 12.57
CA SER A 597 -0.83 30.38 11.81
C SER A 597 -0.78 30.10 10.30
N GLN A 598 0.40 29.79 9.75
CA GLN A 598 0.57 29.41 8.33
C GLN A 598 -0.03 28.05 7.98
N ILE A 599 0.00 27.09 8.90
CA ILE A 599 -0.58 25.75 8.71
C ILE A 599 -2.10 25.83 8.90
N LEU A 600 -2.55 26.38 10.03
CA LEU A 600 -3.98 26.42 10.36
C LEU A 600 -4.82 27.20 9.35
N LYS A 601 -4.28 28.29 8.76
CA LYS A 601 -5.00 29.01 7.70
C LYS A 601 -5.31 28.13 6.48
N LEU A 602 -4.43 27.19 6.15
CA LEU A 602 -4.64 26.27 5.04
C LEU A 602 -5.70 25.24 5.40
N ASP A 603 -5.75 24.79 6.66
CA ASP A 603 -6.76 23.83 7.12
C ASP A 603 -8.17 24.45 7.13
N PHE A 604 -8.31 25.69 7.64
CA PHE A 604 -9.60 26.41 7.59
C PHE A 604 -10.14 26.58 6.16
N VAL A 605 -9.27 27.02 5.23
CA VAL A 605 -9.68 27.16 3.82
C VAL A 605 -9.95 25.80 3.20
N ARG A 606 -9.15 24.76 3.47
CA ARG A 606 -9.38 23.41 2.96
C ARG A 606 -10.75 22.90 3.37
N THR A 607 -11.05 22.87 4.67
CA THR A 607 -12.31 22.34 5.22
C THR A 607 -13.54 23.08 4.67
N SER A 608 -13.48 24.41 4.61
CA SER A 608 -14.60 25.21 4.08
C SER A 608 -14.77 25.06 2.57
N THR A 609 -13.68 25.10 1.80
CA THR A 609 -13.76 24.97 0.32
C THR A 609 -14.21 23.59 -0.13
N THR A 610 -13.85 22.51 0.57
CA THR A 610 -14.37 21.17 0.30
C THR A 610 -15.86 21.08 0.59
N LEU A 611 -16.30 21.58 1.75
CA LEU A 611 -17.73 21.56 2.11
C LEU A 611 -18.58 22.40 1.14
N ILE A 612 -18.11 23.60 0.75
CA ILE A 612 -18.81 24.43 -0.25
C ILE A 612 -18.95 23.68 -1.58
N GLY A 613 -17.91 22.96 -2.00
CA GLY A 613 -17.96 22.11 -3.19
C GLY A 613 -19.01 21.00 -3.08
N THR A 614 -19.08 20.33 -1.93
CA THR A 614 -20.10 19.30 -1.65
C THR A 614 -21.52 19.86 -1.64
N LEU A 615 -21.71 21.08 -1.10
CA LEU A 615 -22.99 21.78 -1.08
C LEU A 615 -23.47 22.28 -2.47
N ALA A 616 -22.69 22.09 -3.54
CA ALA A 616 -23.09 22.48 -4.89
C ALA A 616 -24.46 21.91 -5.31
N GLY A 617 -24.76 20.66 -4.92
CA GLY A 617 -26.06 20.05 -5.17
C GLY A 617 -27.21 20.78 -4.46
N TYR A 618 -27.00 21.24 -3.23
CA TYR A 618 -27.98 22.03 -2.47
C TYR A 618 -28.28 23.39 -3.15
N PHE A 619 -27.26 24.06 -3.68
CA PHE A 619 -27.44 25.36 -4.35
C PHE A 619 -28.30 25.29 -5.62
N LYS A 620 -28.44 24.12 -6.26
CA LYS A 620 -29.43 23.93 -7.34
C LYS A 620 -30.87 24.06 -6.87
N GLN A 621 -31.15 23.60 -5.64
CA GLN A 621 -32.49 23.72 -5.07
C GLN A 621 -32.79 25.15 -4.63
N GLU A 622 -31.81 25.83 -4.02
CA GLU A 622 -31.95 27.22 -3.52
C GLU A 622 -30.90 28.17 -4.13
N PRO A 623 -31.05 28.60 -5.40
CA PRO A 623 -30.05 29.41 -6.11
C PRO A 623 -29.68 30.74 -5.44
N PHE A 624 -30.57 31.32 -4.63
CA PHE A 624 -30.29 32.59 -3.95
C PHE A 624 -29.21 32.48 -2.87
N GLN A 625 -29.03 31.29 -2.28
CA GLN A 625 -28.01 31.03 -1.28
C GLN A 625 -26.62 30.89 -1.89
N LEU A 626 -26.51 30.71 -3.22
CA LEU A 626 -25.24 30.59 -3.94
C LEU A 626 -24.44 31.90 -3.94
N ASN A 627 -25.11 33.05 -4.01
CA ASN A 627 -24.45 34.36 -4.21
C ASN A 627 -23.38 34.68 -3.14
N PRO A 628 -23.67 34.61 -1.83
CA PRO A 628 -22.67 34.92 -0.80
C PRO A 628 -21.42 34.04 -0.87
N TYR A 629 -21.56 32.77 -1.26
CA TYR A 629 -20.42 31.86 -1.43
C TYR A 629 -19.57 32.22 -2.65
N VAL A 630 -20.20 32.53 -3.78
CA VAL A 630 -19.49 32.97 -5.00
C VAL A 630 -18.74 34.27 -4.73
N GLU A 631 -19.40 35.25 -4.10
CA GLU A 631 -18.76 36.52 -3.71
C GLU A 631 -17.56 36.29 -2.79
N ALA A 632 -17.69 35.45 -1.75
CA ALA A 632 -16.60 35.13 -0.84
C ALA A 632 -15.42 34.44 -1.55
N LEU A 633 -15.69 33.46 -2.43
CA LEU A 633 -14.64 32.76 -3.18
C LEU A 633 -13.88 33.70 -4.12
N PHE A 634 -14.60 34.58 -4.84
CA PHE A 634 -13.95 35.57 -5.71
C PHE A 634 -13.17 36.63 -4.91
N GLN A 635 -13.67 37.06 -3.75
CA GLN A 635 -12.91 37.91 -2.84
C GLN A 635 -11.62 37.22 -2.36
N GLY A 636 -11.68 35.91 -2.09
CA GLY A 636 -10.50 35.08 -1.81
C GLY A 636 -9.49 35.07 -2.97
N LEU A 637 -9.95 34.82 -4.20
CA LEU A 637 -9.09 34.87 -5.40
C LEU A 637 -8.47 36.26 -5.64
N HIS A 638 -9.24 37.33 -5.44
CA HIS A 638 -8.73 38.69 -5.51
C HIS A 638 -7.66 38.96 -4.46
N THR A 639 -7.82 38.44 -3.25
CA THR A 639 -6.83 38.54 -2.18
C THR A 639 -5.54 37.82 -2.56
N CYS A 640 -5.63 36.62 -3.13
CA CYS A 640 -4.46 35.89 -3.64
C CYS A 640 -3.77 36.64 -4.79
N THR A 641 -4.55 37.19 -5.73
CA THR A 641 -4.04 37.88 -6.93
C THR A 641 -3.31 39.18 -6.57
N ASN A 642 -3.84 39.93 -5.60
CA ASN A 642 -3.26 41.19 -5.13
C ASN A 642 -2.14 41.00 -4.10
N PHE A 643 -1.77 39.76 -3.79
CA PHE A 643 -0.73 39.46 -2.82
C PHE A 643 0.64 39.92 -3.33
N THR A 644 1.36 40.72 -2.53
CA THR A 644 2.64 41.34 -2.93
C THR A 644 3.82 41.04 -2.00
N SER A 645 3.71 40.04 -1.13
CA SER A 645 4.81 39.69 -0.20
C SER A 645 6.03 39.13 -0.93
N LYS A 646 7.22 39.49 -0.43
CA LYS A 646 8.51 38.94 -0.88
C LYS A 646 8.93 37.68 -0.13
N ASN A 647 8.18 37.28 0.90
CA ASN A 647 8.48 36.07 1.67
C ASN A 647 8.07 34.82 0.86
N GLU A 648 9.04 33.99 0.49
CA GLU A 648 8.81 32.78 -0.31
C GLU A 648 7.83 31.81 0.35
N GLN A 649 7.88 31.65 1.67
CA GLN A 649 6.98 30.74 2.40
C GLN A 649 5.53 31.24 2.40
N GLU A 650 5.32 32.54 2.53
CA GLU A 650 3.99 33.13 2.43
C GLU A 650 3.45 33.04 1.00
N LYS A 651 4.31 33.17 -0.01
CA LYS A 651 3.95 32.96 -1.41
C LYS A 651 3.50 31.52 -1.66
N ILE A 652 4.26 30.51 -1.23
CA ILE A 652 3.87 29.09 -1.34
C ILE A 652 2.53 28.83 -0.64
N SER A 653 2.33 29.42 0.52
CA SER A 653 1.09 29.31 1.27
C SER A 653 -0.09 29.97 0.55
N ASN A 654 0.13 31.15 -0.06
CA ASN A 654 -0.86 31.85 -0.89
C ASN A 654 -1.21 31.04 -2.16
N ASP A 655 -0.22 30.46 -2.83
CA ASP A 655 -0.42 29.61 -4.01
C ASP A 655 -1.29 28.39 -3.68
N LYS A 656 -1.08 27.77 -2.50
CA LYS A 656 -1.93 26.68 -2.01
C LYS A 656 -3.37 27.14 -1.76
N LEU A 657 -3.57 28.32 -1.16
CA LEU A 657 -4.91 28.90 -0.97
C LEU A 657 -5.60 29.14 -2.31
N GLU A 658 -4.90 29.78 -3.25
CA GLU A 658 -5.39 30.06 -4.60
C GLU A 658 -5.90 28.78 -5.29
N VAL A 659 -5.12 27.69 -5.23
CA VAL A 659 -5.47 26.38 -5.80
C VAL A 659 -6.72 25.78 -5.15
N MET A 660 -6.88 25.89 -3.84
CA MET A 660 -8.08 25.39 -3.13
C MET A 660 -9.33 26.15 -3.59
N VAL A 661 -9.26 27.48 -3.64
CA VAL A 661 -10.40 28.32 -4.02
C VAL A 661 -10.83 28.08 -5.46
N ILE A 662 -9.89 28.06 -6.42
CA ILE A 662 -10.26 27.89 -7.83
C ILE A 662 -10.82 26.50 -8.14
N LYS A 663 -10.37 25.46 -7.41
CA LYS A 663 -10.97 24.12 -7.52
C LYS A 663 -12.43 24.15 -7.12
N THR A 664 -12.77 24.77 -6.00
CA THR A 664 -14.17 24.90 -5.56
C THR A 664 -15.00 25.75 -6.51
N VAL A 665 -14.46 26.86 -7.03
CA VAL A 665 -15.15 27.65 -8.08
C VAL A 665 -15.41 26.78 -9.32
N SER A 666 -14.45 25.96 -9.75
CA SER A 666 -14.63 25.03 -10.86
C SER A 666 -15.72 23.98 -10.58
N THR A 667 -15.77 23.41 -9.37
CA THR A 667 -16.81 22.45 -8.97
C THR A 667 -18.20 23.10 -8.95
N LEU A 668 -18.32 24.32 -8.42
CA LEU A 668 -19.57 25.08 -8.45
C LEU A 668 -20.00 25.39 -9.90
N CYS A 669 -19.07 25.79 -10.77
CA CYS A 669 -19.37 26.02 -12.18
C CYS A 669 -19.75 24.76 -12.93
N GLU A 670 -19.20 23.60 -12.58
CA GLU A 670 -19.56 22.32 -13.19
C GLU A 670 -20.96 21.85 -12.76
N THR A 671 -21.28 21.99 -11.48
CA THR A 671 -22.56 21.54 -10.91
C THR A 671 -23.67 22.56 -11.13
N CYS A 672 -23.49 23.83 -10.73
CA CYS A 672 -24.47 24.92 -10.75
C CYS A 672 -24.35 25.84 -11.99
N ARG A 673 -24.03 25.25 -13.15
CA ARG A 673 -23.74 25.98 -14.40
C ARG A 673 -24.87 26.90 -14.87
N GLU A 674 -26.13 26.52 -14.67
CA GLU A 674 -27.29 27.29 -15.13
C GLU A 674 -27.52 28.51 -14.21
N GLU A 675 -27.48 28.28 -12.91
CA GLU A 675 -27.66 29.27 -11.85
C GLU A 675 -26.56 30.34 -11.87
N LEU A 676 -25.36 29.98 -12.35
CA LEU A 676 -24.21 30.88 -12.47
C LEU A 676 -24.18 31.71 -13.76
N THR A 677 -25.10 31.51 -14.69
CA THR A 677 -25.25 32.31 -15.92
C THR A 677 -25.18 33.83 -15.69
N PRO A 678 -25.85 34.41 -14.67
CA PRO A 678 -25.80 35.86 -14.42
C PRO A 678 -24.39 36.38 -14.11
N TYR A 679 -23.48 35.54 -13.60
CA TYR A 679 -22.11 35.91 -13.24
C TYR A 679 -21.13 35.79 -14.41
N LEU A 680 -21.56 35.32 -15.58
CA LEU A 680 -20.68 35.07 -16.73
C LEU A 680 -19.82 36.29 -17.08
N MET A 681 -20.42 37.49 -17.13
CA MET A 681 -19.69 38.72 -17.43
C MET A 681 -18.71 39.12 -16.32
N HIS A 682 -19.03 38.83 -15.06
CA HIS A 682 -18.10 39.04 -13.95
C HIS A 682 -16.89 38.11 -14.07
N PHE A 683 -17.11 36.83 -14.40
CA PHE A 683 -16.03 35.87 -14.63
C PHE A 683 -15.14 36.27 -15.80
N ILE A 684 -15.72 36.70 -16.92
CA ILE A 684 -14.95 37.19 -18.09
C ILE A 684 -14.14 38.44 -17.73
N SER A 685 -14.72 39.37 -16.96
CA SER A 685 -14.01 40.56 -16.49
C SER A 685 -12.80 40.21 -15.63
N PHE A 686 -12.97 39.28 -14.69
CA PHE A 686 -11.86 38.77 -13.87
C PHE A 686 -10.83 37.99 -14.68
N LEU A 687 -11.25 37.20 -15.67
CA LEU A 687 -10.34 36.49 -16.56
C LEU A 687 -9.42 37.47 -17.32
N ASN A 688 -9.94 38.61 -17.77
CA ASN A 688 -9.15 39.62 -18.47
C ASN A 688 -8.03 40.22 -17.59
N THR A 689 -8.22 40.30 -16.26
CA THR A 689 -7.18 40.78 -15.35
C THR A 689 -6.14 39.71 -15.04
N VAL A 690 -6.54 38.45 -15.02
CA VAL A 690 -5.71 37.30 -14.65
C VAL A 690 -4.89 36.73 -15.82
N ILE A 691 -5.37 36.88 -17.06
CA ILE A 691 -4.66 36.42 -18.27
C ILE A 691 -3.42 37.25 -18.56
N MET A 692 -3.32 38.49 -18.05
CA MET A 692 -2.16 39.35 -18.29
C MET A 692 -0.84 38.67 -17.84
N PRO A 693 0.26 38.81 -18.60
CA PRO A 693 1.52 38.10 -18.34
C PRO A 693 2.17 38.50 -17.01
N ASP A 694 1.96 39.72 -16.55
CA ASP A 694 2.45 40.28 -15.28
C ASP A 694 1.54 39.98 -14.07
N SER A 695 0.44 39.27 -14.28
CA SER A 695 -0.50 38.92 -13.20
C SER A 695 0.11 37.88 -12.25
N ASN A 696 0.01 38.14 -10.94
CA ASN A 696 0.47 37.25 -9.88
C ASN A 696 -0.54 36.13 -9.61
N VAL A 697 -0.76 35.27 -10.61
CA VAL A 697 -1.69 34.15 -10.58
C VAL A 697 -1.04 32.92 -11.20
N SER A 698 -1.29 31.76 -10.60
CA SER A 698 -0.75 30.49 -11.09
C SER A 698 -1.33 30.10 -12.47
N HIS A 699 -0.55 29.36 -13.25
CA HIS A 699 -1.03 28.76 -14.51
C HIS A 699 -2.22 27.82 -14.28
N PHE A 700 -2.25 27.13 -13.14
CA PHE A 700 -3.37 26.26 -12.76
C PHE A 700 -4.68 27.06 -12.61
N THR A 701 -4.64 28.22 -11.97
CA THR A 701 -5.84 29.06 -11.81
C THR A 701 -6.32 29.65 -13.12
N ARG A 702 -5.40 30.11 -14.00
CA ARG A 702 -5.77 30.58 -15.36
C ARG A 702 -6.53 29.51 -16.14
N THR A 703 -5.99 28.29 -16.16
CA THR A 703 -6.59 27.18 -16.91
C THR A 703 -7.94 26.75 -16.32
N LYS A 704 -8.03 26.63 -15.00
CA LYS A 704 -9.29 26.29 -14.32
C LYS A 704 -10.36 27.37 -14.43
N LEU A 705 -10.01 28.65 -14.34
CA LEU A 705 -10.97 29.73 -14.53
C LEU A 705 -11.57 29.72 -15.94
N VAL A 706 -10.76 29.46 -16.96
CA VAL A 706 -11.25 29.30 -18.34
C VAL A 706 -12.20 28.11 -18.46
N ARG A 707 -11.87 26.98 -17.82
CA ARG A 707 -12.77 25.81 -17.73
C ARG A 707 -14.10 26.16 -17.07
N SER A 708 -14.06 26.86 -15.94
CA SER A 708 -15.23 27.31 -15.18
C SER A 708 -16.15 28.18 -16.03
N ILE A 709 -15.57 29.14 -16.77
CA ILE A 709 -16.32 29.99 -17.70
C ILE A 709 -16.93 29.13 -18.82
N GLY A 710 -16.18 28.18 -19.36
CA GLY A 710 -16.66 27.30 -20.41
C GLY A 710 -17.86 26.44 -20.00
N TYR A 711 -17.92 25.96 -18.75
CA TYR A 711 -19.11 25.26 -18.22
C TYR A 711 -20.36 26.15 -18.24
N VAL A 712 -20.23 27.43 -17.86
CA VAL A 712 -21.34 28.40 -17.88
C VAL A 712 -21.73 28.80 -19.31
N VAL A 713 -20.74 28.92 -20.21
CA VAL A 713 -20.98 29.18 -21.65
C VAL A 713 -21.71 28.01 -22.32
N GLN A 714 -21.44 26.78 -21.88
CA GLN A 714 -22.13 25.59 -22.40
C GLN A 714 -23.66 25.69 -22.25
N CYS A 715 -24.14 26.36 -21.18
CA CYS A 715 -25.57 26.54 -20.90
C CYS A 715 -26.26 27.64 -21.73
N GLN A 716 -25.53 28.42 -22.53
CA GLN A 716 -26.09 29.51 -23.34
C GLN A 716 -26.80 29.00 -24.61
N VAL A 717 -27.85 28.19 -24.44
CA VAL A 717 -28.55 27.50 -25.54
C VAL A 717 -29.84 28.21 -25.95
N SER A 718 -30.51 28.90 -25.02
CA SER A 718 -31.84 29.50 -25.21
C SER A 718 -31.91 30.49 -26.38
N ASN A 719 -30.85 31.26 -26.59
CA ASN A 719 -30.77 32.27 -27.65
C ASN A 719 -30.16 31.76 -28.97
N GLY A 720 -29.82 30.47 -29.05
CA GLY A 720 -29.30 29.83 -30.26
C GLY A 720 -27.77 29.67 -30.28
N PRO A 721 -27.25 28.96 -31.29
CA PRO A 721 -25.81 28.69 -31.38
C PRO A 721 -24.97 29.96 -31.55
N GLU A 722 -25.52 31.06 -32.09
CA GLU A 722 -24.83 32.33 -32.30
C GLU A 722 -24.38 32.98 -30.98
N GLU A 723 -25.24 32.99 -29.96
CA GLU A 723 -24.89 33.59 -28.67
C GLU A 723 -23.83 32.78 -27.94
N GLN A 724 -23.91 31.44 -27.96
CA GLN A 724 -22.85 30.59 -27.43
C GLN A 724 -21.53 30.83 -28.19
N ALA A 725 -21.59 30.84 -29.52
CA ALA A 725 -20.42 31.02 -30.37
C ALA A 725 -19.76 32.39 -30.18
N LYS A 726 -20.52 33.43 -29.86
CA LYS A 726 -20.00 34.76 -29.52
C LYS A 726 -19.08 34.74 -28.29
N TYR A 727 -19.47 34.04 -27.22
CA TYR A 727 -18.61 33.90 -26.04
C TYR A 727 -17.39 33.04 -26.32
N ILE A 728 -17.55 31.92 -27.05
CA ILE A 728 -16.43 31.06 -27.46
C ILE A 728 -15.43 31.85 -28.32
N LEU A 729 -15.92 32.66 -29.26
CA LEU A 729 -15.09 33.52 -30.10
C LEU A 729 -14.38 34.60 -29.27
N GLN A 730 -15.06 35.23 -28.31
CA GLN A 730 -14.47 36.22 -27.42
C GLN A 730 -13.29 35.64 -26.63
N LEU A 731 -13.46 34.46 -26.02
CA LEU A 731 -12.40 33.77 -25.27
C LEU A 731 -11.27 33.32 -26.20
N THR A 732 -11.60 32.77 -27.36
CA THR A 732 -10.61 32.35 -28.37
C THR A 732 -9.79 33.53 -28.88
N ASN A 733 -10.42 34.69 -29.09
CA ASN A 733 -9.75 35.93 -29.50
C ASN A 733 -8.81 36.44 -28.43
N LEU A 734 -9.23 36.42 -27.16
CA LEU A 734 -8.39 36.82 -26.03
C LEU A 734 -7.15 35.93 -25.94
N LEU A 735 -7.32 34.61 -25.94
CA LEU A 735 -6.21 33.65 -25.80
C LEU A 735 -5.27 33.68 -27.00
N SER A 736 -5.82 33.62 -28.23
CA SER A 736 -4.99 33.64 -29.45
C SER A 736 -4.30 34.99 -29.63
N GLY A 737 -4.96 36.10 -29.31
CA GLY A 737 -4.36 37.44 -29.36
C GLY A 737 -3.19 37.59 -28.39
N SER A 738 -3.32 37.07 -27.16
CA SER A 738 -2.23 37.05 -26.19
C SER A 738 -1.05 36.18 -26.64
N ILE A 739 -1.31 35.01 -27.25
CA ILE A 739 -0.26 34.17 -27.85
C ILE A 739 0.47 34.91 -28.97
N GLU A 740 -0.26 35.52 -29.90
CA GLU A 740 0.32 36.24 -31.04
C GLU A 740 1.15 37.45 -30.58
N HIS A 741 0.65 38.22 -29.61
CA HIS A 741 1.39 39.33 -29.02
C HIS A 741 2.66 38.85 -28.32
N CYS A 742 2.56 37.76 -27.57
CA CYS A 742 3.71 37.18 -26.88
C CYS A 742 4.78 36.68 -27.87
N LEU A 743 4.40 35.99 -28.95
CA LEU A 743 5.31 35.53 -30.01
C LEU A 743 6.03 36.68 -30.74
N ALA A 744 5.38 37.84 -30.85
CA ALA A 744 5.98 39.04 -31.43
C ALA A 744 6.89 39.81 -30.45
N SER A 745 6.80 39.54 -29.15
CA SER A 745 7.56 40.24 -28.11
C SER A 745 8.99 39.68 -27.94
N SER A 746 9.92 40.53 -27.48
CA SER A 746 11.32 40.19 -27.19
C SER A 746 11.55 39.90 -25.69
N VAL A 747 10.64 39.15 -25.05
CA VAL A 747 10.73 38.77 -23.63
C VAL A 747 11.74 37.62 -23.43
N GLN A 748 12.19 37.40 -22.19
CA GLN A 748 13.03 36.27 -21.81
C GLN A 748 12.38 34.94 -22.21
N LEU A 749 13.12 34.09 -22.93
CA LEU A 749 12.58 32.96 -23.67
C LEU A 749 11.82 31.93 -22.81
N GLN A 750 12.23 31.71 -21.55
CA GLN A 750 11.62 30.71 -20.67
C GLN A 750 10.24 31.13 -20.17
N GLU A 751 10.11 32.33 -19.60
CA GLU A 751 8.82 32.85 -19.12
C GLU A 751 7.81 32.97 -20.26
N GLN A 752 8.31 33.32 -21.46
CA GLN A 752 7.53 33.33 -22.69
C GLN A 752 7.00 31.92 -23.05
N GLN A 753 7.82 30.88 -22.92
CA GLN A 753 7.39 29.49 -23.16
C GLN A 753 6.32 29.05 -22.17
N ASP A 754 6.54 29.25 -20.87
CA ASP A 754 5.61 28.80 -19.82
C ASP A 754 4.25 29.50 -19.95
N TYR A 755 4.26 30.80 -20.28
CA TYR A 755 3.04 31.56 -20.53
C TYR A 755 2.28 31.10 -21.79
N ILE A 756 2.95 30.93 -22.94
CA ILE A 756 2.28 30.45 -24.17
C ILE A 756 1.73 29.04 -23.95
N ASN A 757 2.48 28.16 -23.30
CA ASN A 757 2.02 26.82 -22.97
C ASN A 757 0.75 26.87 -22.12
N CYS A 758 0.74 27.70 -21.06
CA CYS A 758 -0.45 27.93 -20.24
C CYS A 758 -1.66 28.40 -21.06
N LEU A 759 -1.49 29.32 -22.01
CA LEU A 759 -2.58 29.79 -22.85
C LEU A 759 -3.12 28.70 -23.80
N LEU A 760 -2.26 27.82 -24.32
CA LEU A 760 -2.71 26.64 -25.07
C LEU A 760 -3.49 25.67 -24.18
N TYR A 761 -3.05 25.46 -22.94
CA TYR A 761 -3.81 24.71 -21.94
C TYR A 761 -5.16 25.36 -21.64
N CYS A 762 -5.27 26.69 -21.57
CA CYS A 762 -6.55 27.38 -21.46
C CYS A 762 -7.49 27.06 -22.64
N ILE A 763 -6.98 27.02 -23.88
CA ILE A 763 -7.78 26.62 -25.06
C ILE A 763 -8.25 25.17 -24.92
N SER A 764 -7.37 24.26 -24.49
CA SER A 764 -7.70 22.85 -24.28
C SER A 764 -8.74 22.64 -23.16
N GLU A 765 -8.66 23.39 -22.06
CA GLU A 765 -9.63 23.33 -20.97
C GLU A 765 -10.98 23.95 -21.36
N LEU A 766 -10.99 25.06 -22.11
CA LEU A 766 -12.20 25.62 -22.71
C LEU A 766 -12.90 24.57 -23.58
N ALA A 767 -12.13 23.93 -24.47
CA ALA A 767 -12.62 22.86 -25.32
C ALA A 767 -13.22 21.70 -24.49
N THR A 768 -12.55 21.32 -23.41
CA THR A 768 -13.02 20.22 -22.52
C THR A 768 -14.34 20.55 -21.83
N SER A 769 -14.48 21.77 -21.29
CA SER A 769 -15.70 22.20 -20.60
C SER A 769 -16.94 22.30 -21.48
N LEU A 770 -16.76 22.40 -22.80
CA LEU A 770 -17.85 22.50 -23.77
C LEU A 770 -18.32 21.13 -24.31
N ILE A 771 -17.64 20.03 -23.96
CA ILE A 771 -18.10 18.67 -24.26
C ILE A 771 -19.31 18.36 -23.39
N GLN A 772 -20.41 17.87 -23.98
CA GLN A 772 -21.63 17.62 -23.22
C GLN A 772 -21.47 16.38 -22.33
N PRO A 773 -21.81 16.44 -21.03
CA PRO A 773 -21.78 15.26 -20.19
C PRO A 773 -22.83 14.25 -20.65
N THR A 774 -22.45 12.97 -20.73
CA THR A 774 -23.32 11.85 -21.11
C THR A 774 -24.55 11.67 -20.21
N GLU A 775 -24.58 12.29 -19.03
CA GLU A 775 -25.70 12.24 -18.08
C GLU A 775 -26.68 13.43 -18.24
N ILE A 776 -26.30 14.51 -18.93
CA ILE A 776 -27.13 15.72 -19.16
C ILE A 776 -27.95 15.58 -20.46
N ILE A 777 -28.33 14.35 -20.82
CA ILE A 777 -29.17 14.04 -21.99
C ILE A 777 -30.58 14.64 -21.87
N GLU A 778 -30.93 15.28 -20.74
CA GLU A 778 -32.23 15.89 -20.46
C GLU A 778 -32.26 17.43 -20.59
N ASN A 779 -31.31 18.10 -21.25
CA ASN A 779 -31.50 19.52 -21.56
C ASN A 779 -32.51 19.67 -22.72
N ASP A 780 -33.80 19.71 -22.37
CA ASP A 780 -34.92 19.87 -23.31
C ASP A 780 -34.75 21.05 -24.27
N ALA A 781 -34.15 22.16 -23.81
CA ALA A 781 -33.94 23.35 -24.64
C ALA A 781 -32.88 23.12 -25.73
N LEU A 782 -31.84 22.34 -25.45
CA LEU A 782 -30.85 21.92 -26.44
C LEU A 782 -31.41 20.89 -27.41
N LEU A 783 -32.13 19.88 -26.91
CA LEU A 783 -32.73 18.85 -27.76
C LEU A 783 -33.68 19.44 -28.80
N GLN A 784 -34.48 20.45 -28.42
CA GLN A 784 -35.37 21.16 -29.33
C GLN A 784 -34.63 21.87 -30.48
N ARG A 785 -33.39 22.33 -30.25
CA ARG A 785 -32.59 23.12 -31.20
C ARG A 785 -31.37 22.36 -31.73
N LEU A 786 -31.24 21.07 -31.47
CA LEU A 786 -30.04 20.28 -31.76
C LEU A 786 -29.63 20.36 -33.25
N SER A 787 -30.60 20.31 -34.16
CA SER A 787 -30.34 20.40 -35.61
C SER A 787 -29.74 21.75 -36.01
N GLU A 788 -30.15 22.85 -35.36
CA GLU A 788 -29.57 24.18 -35.56
C GLU A 788 -28.10 24.19 -35.13
N PHE A 789 -27.79 23.67 -33.93
CA PHE A 789 -26.42 23.58 -33.42
C PHE A 789 -25.52 22.69 -34.29
N GLN A 790 -26.02 21.54 -34.75
CA GLN A 790 -25.29 20.66 -35.67
C GLN A 790 -24.94 21.38 -36.98
N SER A 791 -25.92 22.07 -37.59
CA SER A 791 -25.71 22.80 -38.83
C SER A 791 -24.74 23.97 -38.66
N PHE A 792 -24.84 24.71 -37.55
CA PHE A 792 -23.98 25.84 -37.24
C PHE A 792 -22.52 25.41 -37.04
N TRP A 793 -22.27 24.42 -36.18
CA TRP A 793 -20.91 23.98 -35.89
C TRP A 793 -20.28 23.17 -37.03
N SER A 794 -21.08 22.52 -37.88
CA SER A 794 -20.57 21.89 -39.10
C SER A 794 -20.07 22.92 -40.12
N SER A 795 -20.79 24.05 -40.26
CA SER A 795 -20.45 25.13 -41.19
C SER A 795 -19.38 26.08 -40.64
N ASP A 796 -19.24 26.19 -39.32
CA ASP A 796 -18.30 27.06 -38.60
C ASP A 796 -18.26 28.50 -39.20
N PRO A 797 -19.38 29.24 -39.19
CA PRO A 797 -19.49 30.53 -39.87
C PRO A 797 -18.54 31.59 -39.29
N LEU A 798 -18.18 31.47 -38.01
CA LEU A 798 -17.24 32.35 -37.31
C LEU A 798 -15.78 31.90 -37.46
N GLN A 799 -15.53 30.80 -38.17
CA GLN A 799 -14.19 30.26 -38.47
C GLN A 799 -13.34 29.96 -37.21
N ILE A 800 -13.99 29.63 -36.09
CA ILE A 800 -13.33 29.41 -34.79
C ILE A 800 -12.36 28.23 -34.88
N ARG A 801 -12.79 27.13 -35.54
CA ARG A 801 -11.98 25.92 -35.71
C ARG A 801 -10.69 26.23 -36.48
N SER A 802 -10.82 26.94 -37.59
CA SER A 802 -9.68 27.32 -38.42
C SER A 802 -8.74 28.29 -37.71
N LYS A 803 -9.27 29.20 -36.89
CA LYS A 803 -8.49 30.15 -36.12
C LYS A 803 -7.63 29.45 -35.07
N ILE A 804 -8.20 28.51 -34.33
CA ILE A 804 -7.46 27.72 -33.33
C ILE A 804 -6.36 26.88 -34.00
N MET A 805 -6.67 26.21 -35.11
CA MET A 805 -5.65 25.48 -35.88
C MET A 805 -4.50 26.40 -36.33
N CYS A 806 -4.84 27.59 -36.85
CA CYS A 806 -3.85 28.60 -37.25
C CYS A 806 -2.98 29.08 -36.07
N THR A 807 -3.56 29.28 -34.89
CA THR A 807 -2.81 29.63 -33.67
C THR A 807 -1.83 28.52 -33.29
N ILE A 808 -2.25 27.25 -33.33
CA ILE A 808 -1.39 26.10 -33.01
C ILE A 808 -0.26 25.99 -34.05
N ASP A 809 -0.58 26.09 -35.34
CA ASP A 809 0.39 26.06 -36.43
C ASP A 809 1.43 27.17 -36.28
N LYS A 810 1.03 28.40 -35.95
CA LYS A 810 1.97 29.52 -35.72
C LYS A 810 2.94 29.24 -34.57
N VAL A 811 2.50 28.57 -33.50
CA VAL A 811 3.37 28.19 -32.39
C VAL A 811 4.33 27.09 -32.81
N LEU A 812 3.83 26.02 -33.43
CA LEU A 812 4.63 24.85 -33.80
C LEU A 812 5.53 25.06 -35.02
N ASP A 813 5.23 26.01 -35.91
CA ASP A 813 6.10 26.39 -37.03
C ASP A 813 7.39 27.08 -36.53
N ASN A 814 7.40 27.59 -35.29
CA ASN A 814 8.59 28.16 -34.69
C ASN A 814 9.50 27.05 -34.13
N SER A 815 10.74 27.02 -34.63
CA SER A 815 11.76 26.00 -34.34
C SER A 815 12.07 25.75 -32.86
N ILE A 816 11.78 26.72 -31.98
CA ILE A 816 12.03 26.58 -30.54
C ILE A 816 10.90 25.75 -29.89
N TYR A 817 9.64 26.08 -30.18
CA TYR A 817 8.49 25.43 -29.57
C TYR A 817 8.22 24.05 -30.14
N CYS A 818 8.46 23.84 -31.44
CA CYS A 818 8.28 22.54 -32.12
C CYS A 818 9.09 21.40 -31.48
N LYS A 819 10.25 21.72 -30.88
CA LYS A 819 11.15 20.76 -30.24
C LYS A 819 10.73 20.42 -28.81
N ASN A 820 9.93 21.28 -28.17
CA ASN A 820 9.48 21.05 -26.80
C ASN A 820 8.21 20.20 -26.82
N SER A 821 8.28 19.01 -26.22
CA SER A 821 7.20 18.02 -26.22
C SER A 821 5.90 18.55 -25.63
N ALA A 822 5.94 19.47 -24.66
CA ALA A 822 4.74 20.03 -24.04
C ALA A 822 3.85 20.78 -25.04
N PHE A 823 4.43 21.47 -26.03
CA PHE A 823 3.69 22.20 -27.06
C PHE A 823 3.07 21.25 -28.09
N VAL A 824 3.80 20.20 -28.46
CA VAL A 824 3.29 19.16 -29.37
C VAL A 824 2.17 18.37 -28.70
N GLU A 825 2.34 18.01 -27.42
CA GLU A 825 1.32 17.37 -26.59
C GLU A 825 0.03 18.18 -26.59
N ILE A 826 0.08 19.45 -26.17
CA ILE A 826 -1.12 20.26 -26.05
C ILE A 826 -1.76 20.54 -27.41
N GLY A 827 -0.97 20.70 -28.48
CA GLY A 827 -1.47 20.78 -29.86
C GLY A 827 -2.25 19.53 -30.26
N CYS A 828 -1.68 18.34 -30.04
CA CYS A 828 -2.35 17.06 -30.30
C CYS A 828 -3.61 16.88 -29.45
N LEU A 829 -3.58 17.30 -28.18
CA LEU A 829 -4.74 17.25 -27.29
C LEU A 829 -5.88 18.12 -27.82
N ILE A 830 -5.62 19.37 -28.22
CA ILE A 830 -6.65 20.30 -28.75
C ILE A 830 -7.25 19.75 -30.04
N VAL A 831 -6.43 19.33 -31.01
CA VAL A 831 -6.90 18.75 -32.28
C VAL A 831 -7.70 17.47 -32.05
N GLY A 832 -7.32 16.69 -31.04
CA GLY A 832 -7.98 15.44 -30.67
C GLY A 832 -9.18 15.58 -29.72
N LYS A 833 -9.63 16.78 -29.33
CA LYS A 833 -10.78 16.96 -28.41
C LYS A 833 -12.11 16.60 -29.06
N GLY A 834 -12.28 16.91 -30.35
CA GLY A 834 -13.53 16.63 -31.08
C GLY A 834 -13.63 15.21 -31.65
N LEU A 835 -12.61 14.37 -31.46
CA LEU A 835 -12.57 12.98 -31.92
C LEU A 835 -13.14 12.04 -30.85
N ASN A 836 -13.85 10.98 -31.26
CA ASN A 836 -14.54 10.00 -30.41
C ASN A 836 -15.74 10.56 -29.62
N LEU A 837 -16.27 11.73 -30.00
CA LEU A 837 -17.56 12.20 -29.48
C LEU A 837 -18.72 11.42 -30.13
N PRO A 838 -19.83 11.18 -29.41
CA PRO A 838 -21.04 10.56 -29.95
C PRO A 838 -21.46 11.08 -31.35
N ASP A 839 -21.91 10.16 -32.22
CA ASP A 839 -22.38 10.48 -33.56
C ASP A 839 -23.51 11.53 -33.49
N GLY A 840 -23.30 12.69 -34.13
CA GLY A 840 -24.26 13.79 -34.15
C GLY A 840 -24.10 14.83 -33.04
N GLU A 841 -23.14 14.71 -32.12
CA GLU A 841 -22.89 15.77 -31.13
C GLU A 841 -22.32 17.03 -31.82
N PRO A 842 -22.94 18.22 -31.64
CA PRO A 842 -22.44 19.47 -32.18
C PRO A 842 -21.24 19.97 -31.38
N TYR A 843 -20.08 20.11 -32.02
CA TYR A 843 -18.86 20.54 -31.35
C TYR A 843 -17.96 21.42 -32.23
N PHE A 844 -17.47 22.51 -31.67
CA PHE A 844 -16.75 23.56 -32.42
C PHE A 844 -15.35 23.13 -32.91
N LEU A 845 -14.72 22.13 -32.29
CA LEU A 845 -13.41 21.57 -32.71
C LEU A 845 -13.52 20.20 -33.38
N LYS A 846 -14.62 19.95 -34.10
CA LYS A 846 -14.78 18.71 -34.87
C LYS A 846 -13.99 18.80 -36.18
N TYR A 847 -12.74 18.34 -36.17
CA TYR A 847 -11.88 18.29 -37.35
C TYR A 847 -12.17 17.07 -38.23
N ASN A 848 -12.02 17.22 -39.55
CA ASN A 848 -12.12 16.09 -40.48
C ASN A 848 -10.79 15.33 -40.59
N MET A 849 -10.83 14.12 -41.17
CA MET A 849 -9.64 13.27 -41.33
C MET A 849 -8.48 13.98 -42.05
N SER A 850 -8.77 14.78 -43.09
CA SER A 850 -7.73 15.47 -43.85
C SER A 850 -7.04 16.58 -43.07
N GLU A 851 -7.79 17.33 -42.24
CA GLU A 851 -7.25 18.38 -41.38
C GLU A 851 -6.31 17.81 -40.33
N VAL A 852 -6.73 16.72 -39.66
CA VAL A 852 -5.90 16.04 -38.65
C VAL A 852 -4.64 15.44 -39.29
N MET A 853 -4.77 14.77 -40.44
CA MET A 853 -3.61 14.21 -41.14
C MET A 853 -2.64 15.30 -41.64
N ASN A 854 -3.15 16.42 -42.16
CA ASN A 854 -2.31 17.54 -42.58
C ASN A 854 -1.55 18.15 -41.40
N PHE A 855 -2.20 18.29 -40.24
CA PHE A 855 -1.55 18.74 -39.01
C PHE A 855 -0.38 17.82 -38.62
N VAL A 856 -0.63 16.51 -38.58
CA VAL A 856 0.41 15.53 -38.21
C VAL A 856 1.58 15.53 -39.21
N LEU A 857 1.29 15.48 -40.51
CA LEU A 857 2.32 15.44 -41.55
C LEU A 857 3.16 16.72 -41.65
N ARG A 858 2.58 17.87 -41.27
CA ARG A 858 3.29 19.17 -41.25
C ARG A 858 4.33 19.23 -40.13
N HIS A 859 3.99 18.71 -38.94
CA HIS A 859 4.78 18.95 -37.73
C HIS A 859 5.74 17.82 -37.34
N VAL A 860 5.39 16.55 -37.63
CA VAL A 860 6.25 15.39 -37.30
C VAL A 860 7.69 15.52 -37.83
N PRO A 861 7.96 15.99 -39.08
CA PRO A 861 9.33 16.08 -39.58
C PRO A 861 10.22 17.12 -38.88
N ASN A 862 9.62 18.06 -38.15
CA ASN A 862 10.32 19.22 -37.58
C ASN A 862 10.54 19.12 -36.06
N CYS A 863 9.92 18.12 -35.40
CA CYS A 863 9.96 17.96 -33.95
C CYS A 863 11.08 17.03 -33.46
N GLU A 864 11.27 17.00 -32.14
CA GLU A 864 12.16 16.04 -31.50
C GLU A 864 11.45 14.67 -31.34
N LEU A 865 11.72 13.75 -32.27
CA LEU A 865 10.97 12.50 -32.40
C LEU A 865 10.97 11.63 -31.14
N ALA A 866 12.05 11.62 -30.36
CA ALA A 866 12.17 10.82 -29.14
C ALA A 866 11.08 11.12 -28.12
N THR A 867 10.71 12.40 -27.98
CA THR A 867 9.76 12.85 -26.96
C THR A 867 8.39 13.22 -27.56
N CYS A 868 8.33 13.63 -28.82
CA CYS A 868 7.11 14.15 -29.45
C CYS A 868 6.26 13.08 -30.16
N LEU A 869 6.87 12.00 -30.67
CA LEU A 869 6.18 10.99 -31.48
C LEU A 869 5.00 10.29 -30.74
N PRO A 870 5.07 10.00 -29.43
CA PRO A 870 3.94 9.42 -28.68
C PRO A 870 2.64 10.22 -28.77
N TYR A 871 2.72 11.55 -28.78
CA TYR A 871 1.53 12.41 -28.84
C TYR A 871 0.85 12.40 -30.21
N PHE A 872 1.65 12.33 -31.28
CA PHE A 872 1.11 12.15 -32.62
C PHE A 872 0.46 10.78 -32.79
N VAL A 873 1.10 9.73 -32.29
CA VAL A 873 0.53 8.37 -32.32
C VAL A 873 -0.78 8.31 -31.53
N TYR A 874 -0.84 8.94 -30.35
CA TYR A 874 -2.08 9.09 -29.59
C TYR A 874 -3.19 9.77 -30.41
N LEU A 875 -2.86 10.83 -31.16
CA LEU A 875 -3.82 11.50 -32.04
C LEU A 875 -4.30 10.59 -33.19
N LEU A 876 -3.40 9.80 -33.78
CA LEU A 876 -3.76 8.82 -34.82
C LEU A 876 -4.66 7.70 -34.27
N GLU A 877 -4.40 7.21 -33.06
CA GLU A 877 -5.27 6.22 -32.41
C GLU A 877 -6.71 6.75 -32.27
N LYS A 878 -6.85 8.02 -31.86
CA LYS A 878 -8.16 8.69 -31.81
C LYS A 878 -8.81 8.83 -33.18
N LEU A 879 -8.04 9.23 -34.19
CA LEU A 879 -8.51 9.34 -35.58
C LEU A 879 -9.04 7.99 -36.09
N ILE A 880 -8.31 6.89 -35.83
CA ILE A 880 -8.71 5.55 -36.26
C ILE A 880 -10.00 5.09 -35.58
N SER A 881 -10.16 5.40 -34.29
CA SER A 881 -11.38 5.09 -33.54
C SER A 881 -12.62 5.81 -34.09
N GLU A 882 -12.48 7.11 -34.38
CA GLU A 882 -13.55 7.96 -34.95
C GLU A 882 -13.93 7.49 -36.37
N PHE A 883 -12.96 7.45 -37.28
CA PHE A 883 -13.19 7.19 -38.70
C PHE A 883 -13.13 5.70 -39.08
N ARG A 884 -13.28 4.78 -38.11
CA ARG A 884 -13.15 3.32 -38.33
C ARG A 884 -14.00 2.76 -39.47
N LYS A 885 -15.17 3.35 -39.73
CA LYS A 885 -16.09 2.90 -40.80
C LYS A 885 -15.56 3.30 -42.19
N GLU A 886 -14.97 4.48 -42.29
CA GLU A 886 -14.49 5.07 -43.54
C GLU A 886 -13.08 4.58 -43.91
N LEU A 887 -12.26 4.25 -42.91
CA LEU A 887 -10.88 3.84 -43.11
C LEU A 887 -10.72 2.51 -43.87
N THR A 888 -9.75 2.54 -44.78
CA THR A 888 -9.26 1.44 -45.61
C THR A 888 -7.85 0.99 -45.18
N PRO A 889 -7.43 -0.24 -45.54
CA PRO A 889 -6.05 -0.70 -45.29
C PRO A 889 -4.98 0.17 -45.98
N GLN A 890 -5.30 0.84 -47.09
CA GLN A 890 -4.38 1.72 -47.80
C GLN A 890 -4.09 3.02 -47.02
N GLU A 891 -5.10 3.56 -46.33
CA GLU A 891 -4.91 4.73 -45.46
C GLU A 891 -4.13 4.34 -44.20
N PHE A 892 -4.36 3.16 -43.65
CA PHE A 892 -3.52 2.60 -42.59
C PHE A 892 -2.06 2.45 -43.04
N ASP A 893 -1.83 1.88 -44.23
CA ASP A 893 -0.49 1.76 -44.81
C ASP A 893 0.19 3.13 -44.95
N PHE A 894 -0.54 4.14 -45.41
CA PHE A 894 -0.02 5.50 -45.54
C PHE A 894 0.38 6.11 -44.19
N MET A 895 -0.49 6.00 -43.18
CA MET A 895 -0.20 6.47 -41.81
C MET A 895 1.01 5.75 -41.22
N PHE A 896 1.03 4.42 -41.31
CA PHE A 896 2.08 3.58 -40.77
C PHE A 896 3.42 3.87 -41.45
N GLU A 897 3.45 4.03 -42.78
CA GLU A 897 4.66 4.38 -43.52
C GLU A 897 5.21 5.73 -43.12
N LYS A 898 4.38 6.78 -43.18
CA LYS A 898 4.83 8.17 -43.06
C LYS A 898 5.24 8.56 -41.65
N ILE A 899 4.74 7.86 -40.63
CA ILE A 899 4.87 8.29 -39.23
C ILE A 899 5.66 7.28 -38.40
N LEU A 900 5.59 5.98 -38.71
CA LEU A 900 6.29 4.95 -37.93
C LEU A 900 7.44 4.34 -38.73
N LEU A 901 7.18 3.79 -39.92
CA LEU A 901 8.18 3.04 -40.68
C LEU A 901 9.38 3.91 -41.11
N VAL A 902 9.11 5.15 -41.56
CA VAL A 902 10.17 6.10 -41.98
C VAL A 902 11.20 6.38 -40.87
N TYR A 903 10.78 6.35 -39.60
CA TYR A 903 11.65 6.64 -38.46
C TYR A 903 12.08 5.39 -37.67
N TYR A 904 11.71 4.20 -38.14
CA TYR A 904 11.86 2.97 -37.37
C TYR A 904 13.33 2.63 -37.09
N ASP A 905 14.13 2.51 -38.16
CA ASP A 905 15.54 2.10 -38.07
C ASP A 905 16.43 3.18 -37.44
N ALA A 906 16.09 4.46 -37.65
CA ALA A 906 16.90 5.59 -37.19
C ALA A 906 16.66 5.93 -35.71
N TYR A 907 15.42 5.80 -35.23
CA TYR A 907 15.02 6.26 -33.89
C TYR A 907 14.31 5.19 -33.08
N ILE A 908 13.18 4.66 -33.59
CA ILE A 908 12.27 3.82 -32.79
C ILE A 908 12.96 2.57 -32.25
N ILE A 909 13.72 1.83 -33.07
CA ILE A 909 14.34 0.56 -32.64
C ILE A 909 15.33 0.70 -31.48
N ASN A 910 15.90 1.90 -31.30
CA ASN A 910 16.88 2.17 -30.26
C ASN A 910 16.25 2.66 -28.94
N ASP A 911 14.95 2.94 -28.94
CA ASP A 911 14.21 3.49 -27.80
C ASP A 911 13.06 2.53 -27.39
N PRO A 912 13.16 1.88 -26.21
CA PRO A 912 12.15 0.96 -25.71
C PRO A 912 10.74 1.57 -25.57
N ASP A 913 10.63 2.86 -25.24
CA ASP A 913 9.34 3.52 -25.06
C ASP A 913 8.67 3.76 -26.41
N LEU A 914 9.45 4.15 -27.43
CA LEU A 914 8.95 4.27 -28.80
C LEU A 914 8.59 2.90 -29.41
N LEU A 915 9.32 1.84 -29.08
CA LEU A 915 8.96 0.48 -29.47
C LEU A 915 7.62 0.08 -28.84
N GLN A 916 7.46 0.31 -27.54
CA GLN A 916 6.21 0.06 -26.84
C GLN A 916 5.06 0.84 -27.47
N MET A 917 5.25 2.13 -27.77
CA MET A 917 4.28 2.98 -28.45
C MET A 917 3.90 2.42 -29.83
N THR A 918 4.86 2.00 -30.64
CA THR A 918 4.61 1.44 -31.98
C THR A 918 3.79 0.14 -31.90
N ILE A 919 4.11 -0.73 -30.94
CA ILE A 919 3.32 -1.94 -30.67
C ILE A 919 1.93 -1.57 -30.14
N GLY A 920 1.85 -0.55 -29.28
CA GLY A 920 0.62 0.03 -28.74
C GLY A 920 -0.34 0.50 -29.83
N PHE A 921 0.17 1.20 -30.83
CA PHE A 921 -0.59 1.67 -31.98
C PHE A 921 -1.25 0.52 -32.75
N VAL A 922 -0.49 -0.52 -33.09
CA VAL A 922 -1.04 -1.70 -33.79
C VAL A 922 -2.05 -2.44 -32.89
N ASN A 923 -1.78 -2.51 -31.58
CA ASN A 923 -2.71 -3.05 -30.60
C ASN A 923 -4.05 -2.29 -30.54
N ASN A 924 -4.01 -0.97 -30.67
CA ASN A 924 -5.20 -0.12 -30.73
C ASN A 924 -6.01 -0.42 -32.02
N VAL A 925 -5.33 -0.52 -33.16
CA VAL A 925 -5.97 -0.86 -34.45
C VAL A 925 -6.65 -2.24 -34.39
N LEU A 926 -6.01 -3.23 -33.77
CA LEU A 926 -6.60 -4.56 -33.55
C LEU A 926 -7.83 -4.50 -32.63
N ASP A 927 -7.88 -3.58 -31.68
CA ASP A 927 -9.06 -3.39 -30.83
C ASP A 927 -10.18 -2.68 -31.58
N VAL A 928 -9.89 -1.70 -32.43
CA VAL A 928 -10.91 -0.90 -33.13
C VAL A 928 -11.46 -1.64 -34.35
N LYS A 929 -10.60 -1.96 -35.33
CA LYS A 929 -10.96 -2.60 -36.60
C LYS A 929 -9.75 -3.42 -37.11
N PRO A 930 -9.64 -4.69 -36.69
CA PRO A 930 -8.45 -5.50 -36.99
C PRO A 930 -8.16 -5.69 -38.48
N GLY A 931 -9.18 -5.68 -39.34
CA GLY A 931 -9.03 -5.77 -40.79
C GLY A 931 -8.13 -4.70 -41.41
N LEU A 932 -7.97 -3.53 -40.77
CA LEU A 932 -7.04 -2.50 -41.23
C LEU A 932 -5.58 -2.97 -41.15
N ALA A 933 -5.19 -3.57 -40.03
CA ALA A 933 -3.83 -4.07 -39.83
C ALA A 933 -3.59 -5.38 -40.59
N ILE A 934 -4.55 -6.31 -40.59
CA ILE A 934 -4.39 -7.62 -41.27
C ILE A 934 -4.35 -7.45 -42.79
N GLY A 935 -5.14 -6.52 -43.34
CA GLY A 935 -5.14 -6.19 -44.77
C GLY A 935 -3.98 -5.31 -45.23
N SER A 936 -3.10 -4.89 -44.30
CA SER A 936 -1.93 -4.06 -44.59
C SER A 936 -0.89 -4.82 -45.40
N LYS A 937 -0.24 -4.14 -46.36
CA LYS A 937 0.94 -4.71 -47.05
C LYS A 937 2.15 -4.89 -46.13
N HIS A 938 2.15 -4.24 -44.97
CA HIS A 938 3.20 -4.31 -43.94
C HIS A 938 2.99 -5.42 -42.92
N TRP A 939 1.85 -6.09 -42.95
CA TRP A 939 1.48 -7.11 -41.95
C TRP A 939 2.50 -8.26 -41.91
N THR A 940 2.75 -8.90 -43.04
CA THR A 940 3.69 -10.03 -43.15
C THR A 940 5.12 -9.60 -43.43
N SER A 941 5.33 -8.42 -44.02
CA SER A 941 6.66 -7.94 -44.40
C SER A 941 7.41 -7.26 -43.25
N PHE A 942 6.69 -6.68 -42.28
CA PHE A 942 7.28 -5.95 -41.17
C PHE A 942 6.68 -6.28 -39.80
N ILE A 943 5.35 -6.14 -39.62
CA ILE A 943 4.70 -6.18 -38.29
C ILE A 943 4.93 -7.54 -37.60
N LEU A 944 4.53 -8.65 -38.24
CA LEU A 944 4.69 -9.97 -37.64
C LEU A 944 6.18 -10.35 -37.41
N PRO A 945 7.08 -10.24 -38.40
CA PRO A 945 8.48 -10.62 -38.19
C PRO A 945 9.19 -9.76 -37.15
N GLN A 946 8.91 -8.46 -37.11
CA GLN A 946 9.60 -7.55 -36.18
C GLN A 946 9.08 -7.71 -34.75
N PHE A 947 7.77 -7.83 -34.55
CA PHE A 947 7.22 -8.03 -33.20
C PHE A 947 7.55 -9.42 -32.65
N LEU A 948 7.79 -10.42 -33.50
CA LEU A 948 8.31 -11.72 -33.06
C LEU A 948 9.69 -11.60 -32.41
N LYS A 949 10.58 -10.78 -32.99
CA LYS A 949 11.95 -10.56 -32.48
C LYS A 949 12.01 -9.80 -31.15
N LEU A 950 10.93 -9.10 -30.78
CA LEU A 950 10.85 -8.30 -29.55
C LEU A 950 10.33 -9.09 -28.33
N ILE A 951 9.89 -10.34 -28.52
CA ILE A 951 9.46 -11.20 -27.41
C ILE A 951 10.56 -11.45 -26.36
N PRO A 952 11.83 -11.76 -26.72
CA PRO A 952 12.90 -11.98 -25.75
C PRO A 952 13.59 -10.68 -25.28
N SER A 953 12.96 -9.51 -25.43
CA SER A 953 13.51 -8.23 -24.96
C SER A 953 13.76 -8.24 -23.45
N ARG A 954 14.65 -7.36 -22.98
CA ARG A 954 14.98 -7.26 -21.55
C ARG A 954 14.07 -6.28 -20.80
N GLU A 955 13.50 -5.33 -21.54
CA GLU A 955 12.71 -4.23 -21.03
C GLU A 955 11.28 -4.70 -20.77
N LYS A 956 10.86 -4.69 -19.49
CA LYS A 956 9.55 -5.17 -19.05
C LYS A 956 8.38 -4.59 -19.85
N PHE A 957 8.39 -3.29 -20.12
CA PHE A 957 7.30 -2.63 -20.82
C PHE A 957 7.17 -3.07 -22.29
N THR A 958 8.30 -3.35 -22.96
CA THR A 958 8.31 -3.91 -24.32
C THR A 958 7.77 -5.33 -24.32
N ILE A 959 8.19 -6.17 -23.36
CA ILE A 959 7.68 -7.54 -23.19
C ILE A 959 6.15 -7.53 -22.98
N VAL A 960 5.66 -6.68 -22.09
CA VAL A 960 4.21 -6.57 -21.80
C VAL A 960 3.43 -6.15 -23.05
N ALA A 961 3.91 -5.15 -23.80
CA ALA A 961 3.24 -4.68 -25.01
C ALA A 961 3.22 -5.73 -26.12
N VAL A 962 4.35 -6.41 -26.37
CA VAL A 962 4.45 -7.43 -27.42
C VAL A 962 3.68 -8.71 -27.05
N ALA A 963 3.71 -9.12 -25.78
CA ALA A 963 2.91 -10.24 -25.30
C ALA A 963 1.41 -9.95 -25.42
N LYS A 964 0.99 -8.71 -25.12
CA LYS A 964 -0.39 -8.24 -25.33
C LYS A 964 -0.78 -8.30 -26.80
N PHE A 965 0.11 -7.89 -27.72
CA PHE A 965 -0.10 -8.00 -29.16
C PHE A 965 -0.36 -9.43 -29.60
N TRP A 966 0.53 -10.37 -29.29
CA TRP A 966 0.36 -11.76 -29.70
C TRP A 966 -0.87 -12.41 -29.06
N THR A 967 -1.14 -12.10 -27.78
CA THR A 967 -2.34 -12.58 -27.08
C THR A 967 -3.61 -12.08 -27.75
N LYS A 968 -3.66 -10.80 -28.12
CA LYS A 968 -4.79 -10.20 -28.84
C LYS A 968 -4.94 -10.80 -30.23
N LEU A 969 -3.84 -10.94 -30.98
CA LEU A 969 -3.85 -11.55 -32.31
C LEU A 969 -4.49 -12.95 -32.29
N ILE A 970 -4.23 -13.74 -31.25
CA ILE A 970 -4.75 -15.11 -31.11
C ILE A 970 -6.21 -15.13 -30.62
N ASN A 971 -6.60 -14.20 -29.74
CA ASN A 971 -7.89 -14.24 -29.03
C ASN A 971 -8.93 -13.21 -29.50
N ASN A 972 -8.65 -12.42 -30.55
CA ASN A 972 -9.57 -11.36 -30.96
C ASN A 972 -10.93 -11.91 -31.41
N LYS A 973 -12.00 -11.36 -30.84
CA LYS A 973 -13.39 -11.72 -31.17
C LYS A 973 -13.98 -10.86 -32.29
N LYS A 974 -13.30 -9.79 -32.69
CA LYS A 974 -13.78 -8.83 -33.71
C LYS A 974 -13.42 -9.25 -35.14
N TYR A 975 -12.74 -10.38 -35.32
CA TYR A 975 -12.40 -10.88 -36.65
C TYR A 975 -13.63 -11.34 -37.42
N ASN A 976 -13.67 -11.03 -38.72
CA ASN A 976 -14.56 -11.70 -39.66
C ASN A 976 -14.00 -13.10 -40.04
N GLN A 977 -14.75 -13.89 -40.82
CA GLN A 977 -14.36 -15.27 -41.17
C GLN A 977 -13.08 -15.34 -42.01
N GLU A 978 -12.87 -14.38 -42.92
CA GLU A 978 -11.68 -14.33 -43.79
C GLU A 978 -10.43 -13.94 -42.99
N GLU A 979 -10.55 -12.94 -42.12
CA GLU A 979 -9.50 -12.49 -41.20
C GLU A 979 -9.09 -13.61 -40.25
N LEU A 980 -10.06 -14.31 -39.65
CA LEU A 980 -9.79 -15.42 -38.74
C LEU A 980 -9.06 -16.57 -39.45
N THR A 981 -9.42 -16.87 -40.70
CA THR A 981 -8.75 -17.90 -41.49
C THR A 981 -7.31 -17.48 -41.81
N THR A 982 -7.12 -16.22 -42.21
CA THR A 982 -5.80 -15.64 -42.52
C THR A 982 -4.88 -15.66 -41.31
N VAL A 983 -5.36 -15.17 -40.16
CA VAL A 983 -4.58 -15.12 -38.91
C VAL A 983 -4.23 -16.53 -38.43
N ARG A 984 -5.17 -17.49 -38.49
CA ARG A 984 -4.87 -18.88 -38.13
C ARG A 984 -3.78 -19.48 -39.00
N GLN A 985 -3.85 -19.32 -40.32
CA GLN A 985 -2.82 -19.81 -41.24
C GLN A 985 -1.45 -19.19 -40.96
N GLN A 986 -1.41 -17.88 -40.71
CA GLN A 986 -0.17 -17.17 -40.39
C GLN A 986 0.42 -17.61 -39.05
N VAL A 987 -0.38 -17.66 -37.97
CA VAL A 987 0.09 -18.12 -36.65
C VAL A 987 0.56 -19.57 -36.72
N SER A 988 -0.13 -20.45 -37.44
CA SER A 988 0.33 -21.83 -37.66
C SER A 988 1.67 -21.90 -38.40
N SER A 989 1.95 -20.97 -39.32
CA SER A 989 3.20 -20.94 -40.07
C SER A 989 4.42 -20.48 -39.25
N ILE A 990 4.23 -19.58 -38.28
CA ILE A 990 5.31 -19.02 -37.43
C ILE A 990 5.29 -19.58 -36.00
N GLY A 991 4.37 -20.50 -35.69
CA GLY A 991 4.10 -20.93 -34.31
C GLY A 991 5.30 -21.59 -33.62
N GLY A 992 6.14 -22.31 -34.37
CA GLY A 992 7.39 -22.87 -33.84
C GLY A 992 8.36 -21.79 -33.35
N ASP A 993 8.60 -20.77 -34.17
CA ASP A 993 9.46 -19.64 -33.82
C ASP A 993 8.86 -18.81 -32.67
N LEU A 994 7.53 -18.63 -32.68
CA LEU A 994 6.81 -17.94 -31.61
C LEU A 994 6.99 -18.63 -30.25
N VAL A 995 6.79 -19.95 -30.19
CA VAL A 995 7.02 -20.74 -28.95
C VAL A 995 8.50 -20.70 -28.54
N TYR A 996 9.43 -20.76 -29.50
CA TYR A 996 10.86 -20.60 -29.22
C TYR A 996 11.17 -19.29 -28.51
N GLN A 997 10.74 -18.16 -29.08
CA GLN A 997 11.01 -16.84 -28.51
C GLN A 997 10.35 -16.67 -27.13
N ILE A 998 9.11 -17.15 -26.95
CA ILE A 998 8.42 -17.11 -25.65
C ILE A 998 9.20 -17.88 -24.60
N MET A 999 9.54 -19.14 -24.87
CA MET A 999 10.20 -19.99 -23.88
C MET A 999 11.63 -19.55 -23.61
N TYR A 1000 12.34 -19.03 -24.62
CA TYR A 1000 13.67 -18.44 -24.44
C TYR A 1000 13.61 -17.19 -23.54
N GLY A 1001 12.66 -16.29 -23.77
CA GLY A 1001 12.43 -15.12 -22.92
C GLY A 1001 12.03 -15.51 -21.49
N LEU A 1002 11.14 -16.49 -21.35
CA LEU A 1002 10.67 -17.01 -20.06
C LEU A 1002 11.81 -17.62 -19.23
N PHE A 1003 12.76 -18.30 -19.87
CA PHE A 1003 13.91 -18.88 -19.17
C PHE A 1003 14.87 -17.81 -18.61
N HIS A 1004 15.08 -16.71 -19.34
CA HIS A 1004 16.05 -15.66 -18.98
C HIS A 1004 15.44 -14.50 -18.17
N THR A 1005 14.14 -14.53 -17.86
CA THR A 1005 13.46 -13.44 -17.14
C THR A 1005 13.59 -13.56 -15.61
N GLN A 1006 13.39 -12.45 -14.91
CA GLN A 1006 13.27 -12.43 -13.45
C GLN A 1006 11.91 -12.98 -12.98
N ARG A 1007 11.84 -13.51 -11.75
CA ARG A 1007 10.61 -14.10 -11.18
C ARG A 1007 9.40 -13.15 -11.25
N SER A 1008 9.62 -11.85 -11.05
CA SER A 1008 8.59 -10.81 -11.10
C SER A 1008 7.93 -10.63 -12.47
N ASP A 1009 8.59 -11.06 -13.56
CA ASP A 1009 8.17 -10.81 -14.94
C ASP A 1009 7.69 -12.07 -15.67
N LEU A 1010 7.68 -13.23 -15.00
CA LEU A 1010 7.13 -14.49 -15.53
C LEU A 1010 5.65 -14.38 -15.94
N ASN A 1011 4.89 -13.55 -15.23
CA ASN A 1011 3.48 -13.32 -15.52
C ASN A 1011 3.28 -12.73 -16.92
N SER A 1012 4.21 -11.92 -17.42
CA SER A 1012 4.12 -11.26 -18.73
C SER A 1012 4.06 -12.26 -19.89
N TYR A 1013 4.75 -13.41 -19.78
CA TYR A 1013 4.76 -14.48 -20.78
C TYR A 1013 3.63 -15.50 -20.59
N THR A 1014 3.12 -15.61 -19.37
CA THR A 1014 2.15 -16.65 -18.98
C THR A 1014 0.85 -16.53 -19.78
N ASP A 1015 0.31 -15.32 -19.94
CA ASP A 1015 -0.96 -15.13 -20.65
C ASP A 1015 -0.85 -15.43 -22.15
N LEU A 1016 0.28 -15.11 -22.76
CA LEU A 1016 0.56 -15.45 -24.15
C LEU A 1016 0.64 -16.97 -24.36
N LEU A 1017 1.41 -17.67 -23.52
CA LEU A 1017 1.53 -19.13 -23.61
C LEU A 1017 0.17 -19.82 -23.36
N ARG A 1018 -0.62 -19.30 -22.42
CA ARG A 1018 -1.99 -19.77 -22.18
C ARG A 1018 -2.89 -19.59 -23.40
N ALA A 1019 -2.82 -18.43 -24.06
CA ALA A 1019 -3.61 -18.15 -25.26
C ALA A 1019 -3.27 -19.14 -26.39
N LEU A 1020 -1.98 -19.42 -26.60
CA LEU A 1020 -1.51 -20.41 -27.57
C LEU A 1020 -2.04 -21.81 -27.24
N VAL A 1021 -1.87 -22.29 -26.01
CA VAL A 1021 -2.33 -23.63 -25.59
C VAL A 1021 -3.85 -23.76 -25.70
N ALA A 1022 -4.61 -22.69 -25.44
CA ALA A 1022 -6.06 -22.72 -25.54
C ALA A 1022 -6.58 -22.77 -26.99
N LYS A 1023 -5.91 -22.11 -27.93
CA LYS A 1023 -6.37 -21.99 -29.33
C LYS A 1023 -5.73 -23.00 -30.29
N PHE A 1024 -4.51 -23.45 -30.01
CA PHE A 1024 -3.72 -24.37 -30.83
C PHE A 1024 -3.19 -25.54 -29.98
N PRO A 1025 -4.05 -26.34 -29.33
CA PRO A 1025 -3.60 -27.33 -28.34
C PRO A 1025 -2.76 -28.47 -28.94
N ILE A 1026 -3.00 -28.84 -30.20
CA ILE A 1026 -2.25 -29.91 -30.88
C ILE A 1026 -0.90 -29.37 -31.32
N GLU A 1027 -0.90 -28.24 -32.04
CA GLU A 1027 0.29 -27.61 -32.59
C GLU A 1027 1.21 -27.08 -31.48
N ALA A 1028 0.67 -26.48 -30.42
CA ALA A 1028 1.46 -26.02 -29.28
C ALA A 1028 2.20 -27.16 -28.58
N ARG A 1029 1.63 -28.37 -28.54
CA ARG A 1029 2.33 -29.55 -28.03
C ARG A 1029 3.54 -29.88 -28.91
N GLU A 1030 3.34 -29.94 -30.22
CA GLU A 1030 4.41 -30.25 -31.18
C GLU A 1030 5.54 -29.20 -31.13
N TRP A 1031 5.18 -27.92 -31.07
CA TRP A 1031 6.13 -26.82 -30.94
C TRP A 1031 6.93 -26.89 -29.62
N LEU A 1032 6.28 -27.11 -28.48
CA LEU A 1032 6.96 -27.22 -27.18
C LEU A 1032 7.92 -28.41 -27.11
N VAL A 1033 7.55 -29.56 -27.68
CA VAL A 1033 8.41 -30.75 -27.75
C VAL A 1033 9.68 -30.47 -28.55
N ALA A 1034 9.57 -29.70 -29.64
CA ALA A 1034 10.72 -29.34 -30.48
C ALA A 1034 11.62 -28.26 -29.86
N VAL A 1035 11.04 -27.29 -29.14
CA VAL A 1035 11.71 -26.09 -28.65
C VAL A 1035 12.42 -26.28 -27.32
N LEU A 1036 11.77 -26.90 -26.34
CA LEU A 1036 12.29 -26.98 -24.96
C LEU A 1036 13.70 -27.56 -24.85
N PRO A 1037 14.07 -28.64 -25.58
CA PRO A 1037 15.43 -29.19 -25.55
C PRO A 1037 16.51 -28.23 -26.07
N GLN A 1038 16.13 -27.18 -26.83
CA GLN A 1038 17.06 -26.19 -27.36
C GLN A 1038 17.39 -25.09 -26.33
N ILE A 1039 16.62 -24.98 -25.25
CA ILE A 1039 16.73 -23.90 -24.25
C ILE A 1039 17.56 -24.33 -23.06
N CYS A 1040 17.22 -25.46 -22.44
CA CYS A 1040 17.97 -26.02 -21.31
C CYS A 1040 17.89 -27.54 -21.30
N ASN A 1041 18.84 -28.20 -20.62
CA ASN A 1041 18.94 -29.66 -20.61
C ASN A 1041 18.23 -30.26 -19.38
N ASN A 1042 16.90 -30.41 -19.45
CA ASN A 1042 16.11 -31.07 -18.39
C ASN A 1042 14.96 -31.92 -18.97
N PRO A 1043 15.25 -33.07 -19.60
CA PRO A 1043 14.25 -33.87 -20.34
C PRO A 1043 13.06 -34.31 -19.48
N ALA A 1044 13.30 -34.74 -18.23
CA ALA A 1044 12.25 -35.14 -17.30
C ALA A 1044 11.37 -33.96 -16.86
N GLY A 1045 11.97 -32.79 -16.63
CA GLY A 1045 11.25 -31.55 -16.32
C GLY A 1045 10.40 -31.06 -17.48
N HIS A 1046 10.91 -31.15 -18.72
CA HIS A 1046 10.16 -30.76 -19.93
C HIS A 1046 8.94 -31.64 -20.17
N GLU A 1047 9.07 -32.96 -20.07
CA GLU A 1047 7.95 -33.88 -20.26
C GLU A 1047 6.85 -33.64 -19.22
N LYS A 1048 7.24 -33.47 -17.95
CA LYS A 1048 6.32 -33.14 -16.86
C LYS A 1048 5.64 -31.79 -17.08
N PHE A 1049 6.37 -30.79 -17.54
CA PHE A 1049 5.85 -29.46 -17.85
C PHE A 1049 4.80 -29.50 -18.97
N ILE A 1050 5.13 -30.13 -20.12
CA ILE A 1050 4.21 -30.22 -21.26
C ILE A 1050 2.90 -30.92 -20.86
N ASN A 1051 3.00 -32.06 -20.18
CA ASN A 1051 1.82 -32.83 -19.76
C ASN A 1051 0.93 -32.02 -18.81
N LYS A 1052 1.52 -31.36 -17.80
CA LYS A 1052 0.76 -30.50 -16.88
C LYS A 1052 0.17 -29.28 -17.56
N LEU A 1053 0.92 -28.63 -18.46
CA LEU A 1053 0.50 -27.41 -19.12
C LEU A 1053 -0.71 -27.66 -20.04
N LEU A 1054 -0.72 -28.76 -20.80
CA LEU A 1054 -1.83 -29.11 -21.69
C LEU A 1054 -3.12 -29.45 -20.93
N ILE A 1055 -3.00 -30.09 -19.75
CA ILE A 1055 -4.16 -30.38 -18.88
C ILE A 1055 -4.84 -29.09 -18.43
N THR A 1056 -4.09 -28.00 -18.23
CA THR A 1056 -4.66 -26.74 -17.75
C THR A 1056 -5.61 -26.08 -18.77
N ARG A 1057 -5.57 -26.48 -20.06
CA ARG A 1057 -6.36 -25.90 -21.16
C ARG A 1057 -6.33 -24.36 -21.21
N GLY A 1058 -5.19 -23.76 -20.83
CA GLY A 1058 -5.02 -22.30 -20.80
C GLY A 1058 -5.75 -21.61 -19.63
N SER A 1059 -6.06 -22.30 -18.54
CA SER A 1059 -6.61 -21.72 -17.29
C SER A 1059 -5.54 -21.03 -16.43
N ARG A 1060 -5.95 -20.30 -15.37
CA ARG A 1060 -5.02 -19.63 -14.43
C ARG A 1060 -4.03 -20.60 -13.76
N ALA A 1061 -4.38 -21.89 -13.65
CA ALA A 1061 -3.51 -22.93 -13.12
C ALA A 1061 -2.20 -23.12 -13.93
N ALA A 1062 -2.18 -22.72 -15.21
CA ALA A 1062 -0.98 -22.74 -16.04
C ALA A 1062 0.17 -21.91 -15.46
N GLY A 1063 -0.13 -20.80 -14.77
CA GLY A 1063 0.89 -19.94 -14.16
C GLY A 1063 1.73 -20.68 -13.12
N ASN A 1064 1.10 -21.51 -12.28
CA ASN A 1064 1.81 -22.33 -11.29
C ASN A 1064 2.68 -23.41 -11.96
N VAL A 1065 2.22 -23.97 -13.08
CA VAL A 1065 2.98 -24.98 -13.85
C VAL A 1065 4.23 -24.35 -14.49
N ILE A 1066 4.09 -23.13 -15.02
CA ILE A 1066 5.19 -22.35 -15.60
C ILE A 1066 6.19 -21.95 -14.52
N LEU A 1067 5.74 -21.45 -13.36
CA LEU A 1067 6.60 -21.11 -12.23
C LEU A 1067 7.38 -22.33 -11.74
N GLN A 1068 6.72 -23.48 -11.60
CA GLN A 1068 7.37 -24.73 -11.20
C GLN A 1068 8.46 -25.12 -12.20
N TRP A 1069 8.18 -25.08 -13.50
CA TRP A 1069 9.18 -25.37 -14.53
C TRP A 1069 10.36 -24.40 -14.49
N TRP A 1070 10.10 -23.10 -14.31
CA TRP A 1070 11.15 -22.08 -14.23
C TRP A 1070 12.06 -22.30 -13.01
N LEU A 1071 11.48 -22.60 -11.84
CA LEU A 1071 12.24 -22.94 -10.63
C LEU A 1071 13.07 -24.21 -10.80
N ASP A 1072 12.47 -25.27 -11.38
CA ASP A 1072 13.13 -26.55 -11.64
C ASP A 1072 14.33 -26.39 -12.59
N CYS A 1073 14.35 -25.33 -13.42
CA CYS A 1073 15.41 -25.09 -14.41
C CYS A 1073 16.44 -24.01 -14.02
N THR A 1074 16.24 -23.23 -12.94
CA THR A 1074 17.10 -22.06 -12.60
C THR A 1074 17.89 -22.16 -11.28
N THR A 1075 17.59 -23.13 -10.38
CA THR A 1075 18.39 -23.47 -9.17
C THR A 1075 19.02 -22.30 -8.39
N LEU A 1076 18.22 -21.35 -7.90
CA LEU A 1076 18.65 -20.38 -6.87
C LEU A 1076 18.16 -20.85 -5.47
N PRO A 1077 19.04 -20.93 -4.44
CA PRO A 1077 18.60 -21.06 -3.06
C PRO A 1077 17.86 -19.80 -2.63
N ASN A 1078 16.76 -19.96 -1.89
CA ASN A 1078 16.07 -18.86 -1.22
C ASN A 1078 17.02 -18.19 -0.21
N TYR A 1079 17.68 -17.11 -0.64
CA TYR A 1079 18.24 -16.09 0.25
C TYR A 1079 17.12 -15.08 0.53
N GLN A 1080 16.53 -15.15 1.72
CA GLN A 1080 16.00 -13.96 2.38
C GLN A 1080 16.60 -13.99 3.79
N GLY A 1081 17.44 -12.99 4.05
CA GLY A 1081 17.96 -12.69 5.38
C GLY A 1081 16.95 -11.92 6.21
#